data_AF-A0A2E5C9S7-F1
#
_entry.id   AF-A0A2E5C9S7-F1
#
_cell.length_a   1.000
_cell.length_b   1.000
_cell.length_c   1.000
_cell.angle_alpha   90.00
_cell.angle_beta   90.00
_cell.angle_gamma   90.00
#
_symmetry.space_group_name_H-M   'P 1'
#
loop_
_entity.id
_entity.type
_entity.pdbx_description
1 polymer ?
#
loop_
_entity_poly.entity_id
_entity_poly.type
_entity_poly.pdbx_seq_one_letter_code
_entity_poly.pdbx_strand_id
1 'polypeptide(L)'
;MKYLIMLSFTLMNISLAEELSVRWFCPTIHGGSSPAQLVPQYKEIKVSWDEDSFRFNPDIFKKEEKSFFRSMFTKSKKFSPEISACVDRFKSNFSYELRKSGLCKTDDCKNTTQKSFERDLNKKHLIQEKGKLPSLPRFYTGHTFSSDSEETYKISLKNFCDGFKTNPVVYTSQGFIQYVKNLIANPLTNLDPNCVSDFESYLQEHKFTGECEDDKICRRIAQDTQTFENQYSDLKDGQVKRIDTKEPKHSKRNHASSDYIAKAGKAVSSIKHFPNQQGCYIWRSLYNNGVSDLFNYDNAVSSVLPFFQEDATQGCARTFLEEYITEKIKAGDHKNNPLFDQNVKALTDAIFGEDEFNLQACLAEGLIPEDGVKQKLTDLLDNIEQATACSDLKPGSTKLVRAKGYANGAHFALKRIDDKKLEATIALKFEKGNAYTPELANTLFNRTKSCINNVNSYFKSPNGEELKINIIDEEENNKRAPSERPLTRSIAVNNADARSHSLGYESDIDCETIIHEIMHLLGLVDEYHETIKEGGKERAKYQCRAVAEVDSLMASHWKKFDDVTGIENECSCEDDFCRRIINSDDQKLIDIYTQDFWQLLDQRSNLCEYERVKTHFLTTSRMKSLPFYDIESDDENGMVIKHTNIFKGRNESFFGTVYQFKCRACQNPKECEELENFKRKLQNKSPNRKRYCPEGSSLVEQSHLPIEKAGKNGVKAINFNTFKMSSAAKNPGGSLLHPAHFAKIKYTSCNSKVKKYTACSRFAGNLSTEPDACAGRPDYCEDTSQWLLSDE
;
A
#
# COMPACT_ATOMS: atom_id res chain seq x y z
N MET A 1 24.15 68.95 -92.67
CA MET A 1 25.22 67.95 -92.45
C MET A 1 25.23 67.63 -90.95
N LYS A 2 24.82 66.40 -90.59
CA LYS A 2 24.79 65.75 -89.27
C LYS A 2 24.12 66.47 -88.08
N TYR A 3 22.87 66.04 -87.81
CA TYR A 3 22.12 66.19 -86.55
C TYR A 3 22.61 65.18 -85.51
N LEU A 4 22.79 65.62 -84.26
CA LEU A 4 22.69 64.77 -83.07
C LEU A 4 22.11 65.63 -81.92
N ILE A 5 20.88 65.34 -81.52
CA ILE A 5 20.17 66.01 -80.42
C ILE A 5 20.37 65.16 -79.16
N MET A 6 20.89 65.78 -78.09
CA MET A 6 20.98 65.22 -76.75
C MET A 6 19.59 65.01 -76.15
N LEU A 7 19.33 63.80 -75.62
CA LEU A 7 18.28 63.53 -74.65
C LEU A 7 18.89 63.56 -73.24
N SER A 8 18.30 64.33 -72.34
CA SER A 8 18.65 64.38 -70.91
C SER A 8 18.14 63.14 -70.16
N PHE A 9 19.04 62.47 -69.44
CA PHE A 9 18.73 61.43 -68.47
C PHE A 9 18.26 62.08 -67.15
N THR A 10 16.95 62.10 -66.90
CA THR A 10 16.39 62.18 -65.55
C THR A 10 16.33 60.77 -64.98
N LEU A 11 17.32 60.41 -64.17
CA LEU A 11 17.26 59.23 -63.29
C LEU A 11 16.15 59.46 -62.25
N MET A 12 14.96 58.90 -62.51
CA MET A 12 13.98 58.68 -61.45
C MET A 12 14.57 57.66 -60.48
N ASN A 13 15.10 58.13 -59.35
CA ASN A 13 15.25 57.30 -58.16
C ASN A 13 13.83 56.92 -57.71
N ILE A 14 13.32 55.81 -58.23
CA ILE A 14 12.13 55.17 -57.66
C ILE A 14 12.59 54.65 -56.30
N SER A 15 12.32 55.44 -55.26
CA SER A 15 12.35 54.99 -53.88
C SER A 15 11.45 53.77 -53.78
N LEU A 16 12.06 52.57 -53.75
CA LEU A 16 11.34 51.35 -53.46
C LEU A 16 10.87 51.46 -52.01
N ALA A 17 9.56 51.60 -51.82
CA ALA A 17 8.97 51.65 -50.48
C ALA A 17 9.45 50.44 -49.69
N GLU A 18 10.06 50.69 -48.53
CA GLU A 18 10.53 49.65 -47.63
C GLU A 18 9.30 48.89 -47.11
N GLU A 19 9.28 47.57 -47.22
CA GLU A 19 8.14 46.74 -46.84
C GLU A 19 8.55 45.71 -45.77
N LEU A 20 7.76 45.60 -44.71
CA LEU A 20 7.96 44.67 -43.61
C LEU A 20 6.69 43.86 -43.34
N SER A 21 6.79 42.53 -43.37
CA SER A 21 5.70 41.64 -42.94
C SER A 21 5.64 41.57 -41.42
N VAL A 22 4.53 42.02 -40.82
CA VAL A 22 4.30 41.94 -39.38
C VAL A 22 3.05 41.12 -39.09
N ARG A 23 3.17 40.16 -38.17
CA ARG A 23 2.05 39.31 -37.77
C ARG A 23 1.15 40.04 -36.79
N TRP A 24 -0.12 40.19 -37.19
CA TRP A 24 -1.23 40.55 -36.32
C TRP A 24 -1.87 39.29 -35.77
N PHE A 25 -2.03 39.27 -34.44
CA PHE A 25 -2.76 38.23 -33.74
C PHE A 25 -3.58 38.87 -32.62
N CYS A 26 -4.90 38.85 -32.78
CA CYS A 26 -5.86 39.38 -31.82
C CYS A 26 -7.04 38.41 -31.70
N PRO A 27 -6.90 37.35 -30.89
CA PRO A 27 -7.99 36.40 -30.68
C PRO A 27 -9.21 37.12 -30.10
N THR A 28 -10.37 36.84 -30.66
CA THR A 28 -11.66 37.41 -30.25
C THR A 28 -12.75 36.37 -30.44
N ILE A 29 -13.71 36.33 -29.53
CA ILE A 29 -14.85 35.40 -29.57
C ILE A 29 -15.95 35.86 -30.53
N HIS A 30 -15.89 37.11 -30.99
CA HIS A 30 -16.85 37.68 -31.94
C HIS A 30 -16.45 37.26 -33.37
N GLY A 31 -16.84 36.06 -33.78
CA GLY A 31 -16.58 35.53 -35.13
C GLY A 31 -17.73 35.75 -36.14
N GLY A 32 -17.42 35.72 -37.44
CA GLY A 32 -18.36 35.76 -38.56
C GLY A 32 -18.96 37.14 -38.87
N SER A 33 -20.24 37.17 -39.23
CA SER A 33 -21.01 38.39 -39.55
C SER A 33 -21.45 39.18 -38.31
N SER A 34 -20.72 39.06 -37.19
CA SER A 34 -21.04 39.76 -35.95
C SER A 34 -20.90 41.27 -36.14
N PRO A 35 -21.86 42.09 -35.66
CA PRO A 35 -21.75 43.55 -35.72
C PRO A 35 -20.55 44.13 -34.94
N ALA A 36 -19.86 43.30 -34.14
CA ALA A 36 -18.67 43.67 -33.38
C ALA A 36 -17.34 43.24 -34.04
N GLN A 37 -17.35 42.38 -35.06
CA GLN A 37 -16.11 41.93 -35.70
C GLN A 37 -15.63 42.95 -36.73
N LEU A 38 -14.68 43.79 -36.32
CA LEU A 38 -14.08 44.83 -37.18
C LEU A 38 -12.66 44.47 -37.65
N VAL A 39 -12.01 43.48 -37.05
CA VAL A 39 -10.59 43.13 -37.27
C VAL A 39 -10.42 41.61 -37.35
N PRO A 40 -9.61 41.05 -38.28
CA PRO A 40 -9.33 39.62 -38.33
C PRO A 40 -8.58 39.13 -37.09
N GLN A 41 -8.80 37.87 -36.69
CA GLN A 41 -8.09 37.26 -35.55
C GLN A 41 -6.60 37.08 -35.83
N TYR A 42 -6.26 36.60 -37.03
CA TYR A 42 -4.88 36.45 -37.50
C TYR A 42 -4.76 37.05 -38.89
N LYS A 43 -3.73 37.87 -39.08
CA LYS A 43 -3.38 38.39 -40.40
C LYS A 43 -1.90 38.72 -40.47
N GLU A 44 -1.27 38.34 -41.56
CA GLU A 44 0.02 38.92 -41.91
C GLU A 44 -0.22 40.25 -42.61
N ILE A 45 0.35 41.32 -42.08
CA ILE A 45 0.17 42.68 -42.58
C ILE A 45 1.50 43.17 -43.11
N LYS A 46 1.53 43.50 -44.40
CA LYS A 46 2.66 44.17 -45.03
C LYS A 46 2.58 45.64 -44.67
N VAL A 47 3.57 46.10 -43.92
CA VAL A 47 3.71 47.49 -43.49
C VAL A 47 4.76 48.13 -44.40
N SER A 48 4.34 49.05 -45.26
CA SER A 48 5.24 49.82 -46.10
C SER A 48 5.22 51.29 -45.70
N TRP A 49 6.37 51.98 -45.70
CA TRP A 49 6.43 53.39 -45.31
C TRP A 49 7.25 54.25 -46.27
N ASP A 50 6.90 55.54 -46.29
CA ASP A 50 7.67 56.63 -46.89
C ASP A 50 8.04 57.66 -45.81
N GLU A 51 8.62 58.81 -46.19
CA GLU A 51 9.05 59.84 -45.23
C GLU A 51 7.91 60.36 -44.34
N ASP A 52 6.65 60.28 -44.82
CA ASP A 52 5.51 60.95 -44.20
C ASP A 52 4.42 60.01 -43.68
N SER A 53 4.37 58.73 -44.09
CA SER A 53 3.23 57.85 -43.83
C SER A 53 3.52 56.35 -43.80
N PHE A 54 2.63 55.60 -43.11
CA PHE A 54 2.62 54.12 -43.14
C PHE A 54 1.38 53.61 -43.87
N ARG A 55 1.59 52.63 -44.75
CA ARG A 55 0.54 51.89 -45.46
C ARG A 55 0.53 50.45 -44.98
N PHE A 56 -0.67 49.93 -44.74
CA PHE A 56 -0.91 48.58 -44.26
C PHE A 56 -1.61 47.80 -45.36
N ASN A 57 -1.12 46.60 -45.69
CA ASN A 57 -1.74 45.75 -46.71
C ASN A 57 -1.95 44.31 -46.17
N PRO A 58 -3.21 43.89 -45.91
CA PRO A 58 -4.42 44.73 -45.94
C PRO A 58 -4.46 45.72 -44.76
N ASP A 59 -5.10 46.89 -44.95
CA ASP A 59 -5.34 47.83 -43.85
C ASP A 59 -6.54 47.35 -43.03
N ILE A 60 -6.24 46.55 -42.01
CA ILE A 60 -7.22 46.02 -41.06
C ILE A 60 -7.79 47.09 -40.11
N PHE A 61 -7.25 48.30 -40.12
CA PHE A 61 -7.69 49.41 -39.27
C PHE A 61 -8.50 50.45 -40.03
N LYS A 62 -8.66 50.29 -41.35
CA LYS A 62 -9.51 51.14 -42.16
C LYS A 62 -10.98 50.80 -41.89
N LYS A 63 -11.79 51.85 -41.73
CA LYS A 63 -13.26 51.72 -41.72
C LYS A 63 -13.67 51.10 -43.05
N GLU A 64 -14.33 49.94 -43.03
CA GLU A 64 -14.95 49.41 -44.25
C GLU A 64 -15.87 50.51 -44.82
N GLU A 65 -15.49 51.08 -45.97
CA GLU A 65 -16.36 51.91 -46.78
C GLU A 65 -17.47 51.00 -47.28
N LYS A 66 -18.54 50.87 -46.50
CA LYS A 66 -19.66 50.00 -46.88
C LYS A 66 -20.29 50.50 -48.17
N SER A 67 -20.42 49.58 -49.12
CA SER A 67 -21.40 49.65 -50.20
C SER A 67 -22.74 50.12 -49.64
N PHE A 68 -23.19 51.27 -50.13
CA PHE A 68 -24.34 52.06 -49.68
C PHE A 68 -25.63 51.23 -49.46
N PHE A 69 -25.79 50.10 -50.16
CA PHE A 69 -27.02 49.29 -50.13
C PHE A 69 -27.19 48.37 -48.91
N ARG A 70 -26.14 48.03 -48.14
CA ARG A 70 -26.28 47.18 -46.93
C ARG A 70 -26.60 47.97 -45.65
N SER A 71 -26.60 49.31 -45.70
CA SER A 71 -26.72 50.19 -44.52
C SER A 71 -28.16 50.57 -44.14
N MET A 72 -29.17 50.34 -44.99
CA MET A 72 -30.53 50.81 -44.71
C MET A 72 -31.37 49.89 -43.80
N PHE A 73 -30.97 48.64 -43.54
CA PHE A 73 -31.88 47.65 -42.92
C PHE A 73 -31.45 47.09 -41.55
N THR A 74 -30.38 47.58 -40.93
CA THR A 74 -29.98 47.13 -39.58
C THR A 74 -29.51 48.30 -38.70
N LYS A 75 -30.39 48.76 -37.80
CA LYS A 75 -30.07 49.71 -36.71
C LYS A 75 -29.40 49.00 -35.52
N SER A 76 -28.47 48.07 -35.74
CA SER A 76 -27.72 47.47 -34.61
C SER A 76 -26.76 48.52 -34.03
N LYS A 77 -26.78 48.71 -32.70
CA LYS A 77 -25.76 49.52 -32.01
C LYS A 77 -24.38 48.95 -32.39
N LYS A 78 -23.44 49.79 -32.82
CA LYS A 78 -22.09 49.35 -33.17
C LYS A 78 -21.25 49.28 -31.91
N PHE A 79 -20.49 48.20 -31.76
CA PHE A 79 -19.55 48.01 -30.67
C PHE A 79 -18.13 48.05 -31.22
N SER A 80 -17.18 48.52 -30.41
CA SER A 80 -15.76 48.42 -30.73
C SER A 80 -15.13 47.31 -29.90
N PRO A 81 -14.39 46.35 -30.49
CA PRO A 81 -13.65 45.37 -29.71
C PRO A 81 -12.50 46.05 -28.95
N GLU A 82 -12.23 45.61 -27.72
CA GLU A 82 -11.09 46.07 -26.92
C GLU A 82 -9.76 45.64 -27.57
N ILE A 83 -9.21 46.39 -28.53
CA ILE A 83 -7.99 45.98 -29.27
C ILE A 83 -6.68 46.54 -28.68
N SER A 84 -6.71 47.24 -27.55
CA SER A 84 -5.55 47.95 -26.98
C SER A 84 -4.33 47.06 -26.85
N ALA A 85 -4.47 45.93 -26.13
CA ALA A 85 -3.35 45.03 -25.91
C ALA A 85 -2.87 44.36 -27.21
N CYS A 86 -3.76 44.15 -28.19
CA CYS A 86 -3.39 43.63 -29.51
C CYS A 86 -2.58 44.66 -30.30
N VAL A 87 -2.98 45.93 -30.25
CA VAL A 87 -2.27 47.05 -30.86
C VAL A 87 -0.88 47.18 -30.25
N ASP A 88 -0.74 47.09 -28.93
CA ASP A 88 0.56 47.16 -28.27
C ASP A 88 1.44 45.96 -28.60
N ARG A 89 0.87 44.75 -28.67
CA ARG A 89 1.58 43.57 -29.18
C ARG A 89 2.01 43.74 -30.63
N PHE A 90 1.18 44.35 -31.47
CA PHE A 90 1.49 44.61 -32.87
C PHE A 90 2.62 45.63 -33.02
N LYS A 91 2.66 46.67 -32.16
CA LYS A 91 3.81 47.60 -32.06
C LYS A 91 5.09 46.87 -31.67
N SER A 92 5.04 46.00 -30.67
CA SER A 92 6.18 45.19 -30.24
C SER A 92 6.66 44.24 -31.35
N ASN A 93 5.73 43.58 -32.05
CA ASN A 93 6.06 42.72 -33.19
C ASN A 93 6.69 43.51 -34.33
N PHE A 94 6.17 44.70 -34.65
CA PHE A 94 6.77 45.58 -35.64
C PHE A 94 8.19 45.98 -35.25
N SER A 95 8.42 46.42 -34.00
CA SER A 95 9.76 46.76 -33.50
C SER A 95 10.72 45.57 -33.60
N TYR A 96 10.27 44.37 -33.24
CA TYR A 96 11.04 43.15 -33.34
C TYR A 96 11.43 42.81 -34.80
N GLU A 97 10.45 42.77 -35.71
CA GLU A 97 10.70 42.45 -37.12
C GLU A 97 11.56 43.54 -37.79
N LEU A 98 11.35 44.82 -37.45
CA LEU A 98 12.18 45.93 -37.93
C LEU A 98 13.64 45.79 -37.50
N ARG A 99 13.89 45.43 -36.24
CA ARG A 99 15.25 45.20 -35.71
C ARG A 99 15.97 44.06 -36.41
N LYS A 100 15.22 43.03 -36.80
CA LYS A 100 15.71 41.84 -37.53
C LYS A 100 15.89 42.11 -39.02
N SER A 101 15.12 43.04 -39.58
CA SER A 101 15.19 43.43 -40.98
C SER A 101 16.50 44.15 -41.32
N GLY A 102 16.91 44.09 -42.60
CA GLY A 102 18.00 44.91 -43.14
C GLY A 102 17.59 46.33 -43.53
N LEU A 103 16.35 46.73 -43.25
CA LEU A 103 15.77 48.00 -43.72
C LEU A 103 16.37 49.20 -42.97
N CYS A 104 16.48 49.12 -41.64
CA CYS A 104 17.18 50.13 -40.84
C CYS A 104 18.57 49.65 -40.39
N LYS A 105 19.63 50.26 -40.92
CA LYS A 105 21.03 49.92 -40.58
C LYS A 105 21.51 50.50 -39.25
N THR A 106 20.90 51.56 -38.75
CA THR A 106 21.30 52.26 -37.51
C THR A 106 20.21 52.17 -36.45
N ASP A 107 20.58 52.23 -35.16
CA ASP A 107 19.61 52.24 -34.07
C ASP A 107 18.73 53.49 -34.07
N ASP A 108 19.27 54.62 -34.55
CA ASP A 108 18.51 55.86 -34.71
C ASP A 108 17.39 55.72 -35.75
N CYS A 109 17.66 55.07 -36.89
CA CYS A 109 16.63 54.69 -37.87
C CYS A 109 15.57 53.80 -37.23
N LYS A 110 15.98 52.74 -36.52
CA LYS A 110 15.04 51.80 -35.88
C LYS A 110 14.12 52.50 -34.88
N ASN A 111 14.69 53.34 -34.01
CA ASN A 111 13.94 54.06 -32.98
C ASN A 111 13.01 55.13 -33.57
N THR A 112 13.48 55.85 -34.59
CA THR A 112 12.67 56.89 -35.26
C THR A 112 11.52 56.27 -36.04
N THR A 113 11.79 55.22 -36.83
CA THR A 113 10.76 54.48 -37.58
C THR A 113 9.75 53.83 -36.64
N GLN A 114 10.18 53.24 -35.52
CA GLN A 114 9.26 52.71 -34.51
C GLN A 114 8.35 53.80 -33.93
N LYS A 115 8.88 54.95 -33.50
CA LYS A 115 8.07 56.05 -32.96
C LYS A 115 7.10 56.62 -34.00
N SER A 116 7.53 56.73 -35.25
CA SER A 116 6.67 57.18 -36.35
C SER A 116 5.57 56.16 -36.65
N PHE A 117 5.88 54.86 -36.64
CA PHE A 117 4.90 53.78 -36.78
C PHE A 117 3.85 53.83 -35.67
N GLU A 118 4.27 53.95 -34.41
CA GLU A 118 3.36 54.04 -33.27
C GLU A 118 2.44 55.25 -33.39
N ARG A 119 3.00 56.40 -33.82
CA ARG A 119 2.23 57.63 -34.04
C ARG A 119 1.21 57.46 -35.16
N ASP A 120 1.58 56.85 -36.29
CA ASP A 120 0.66 56.64 -37.43
C ASP A 120 -0.41 55.60 -37.12
N LEU A 121 -0.03 54.49 -36.49
CA LEU A 121 -0.96 53.46 -36.04
C LEU A 121 -1.99 54.04 -35.06
N ASN A 122 -1.56 54.86 -34.10
CA ASN A 122 -2.47 55.54 -33.16
C ASN A 122 -3.40 56.55 -33.85
N LYS A 123 -3.12 56.96 -35.10
CA LYS A 123 -4.03 57.79 -35.91
C LYS A 123 -5.12 57.00 -36.65
N LYS A 124 -5.02 55.67 -36.71
CA LYS A 124 -6.01 54.86 -37.44
C LYS A 124 -7.38 54.95 -36.75
N HIS A 125 -8.43 55.03 -37.56
CA HIS A 125 -9.80 55.29 -37.09
C HIS A 125 -10.28 54.30 -36.03
N LEU A 126 -10.02 53.00 -36.19
CA LEU A 126 -10.38 51.98 -35.19
C LEU A 126 -9.64 52.13 -33.85
N ILE A 127 -8.49 52.83 -33.84
CA ILE A 127 -7.66 53.06 -32.64
C ILE A 127 -8.01 54.42 -32.02
N GLN A 128 -8.30 55.44 -32.83
CA GLN A 128 -8.68 56.79 -32.38
C GLN A 128 -10.10 56.89 -31.81
N GLU A 129 -11.05 56.07 -32.26
CA GLU A 129 -12.44 56.12 -31.76
C GLU A 129 -12.64 55.58 -30.32
N LYS A 130 -11.55 55.42 -29.57
CA LYS A 130 -11.56 55.06 -28.14
C LYS A 130 -12.45 56.05 -27.37
N GLY A 131 -13.65 55.60 -26.99
CA GLY A 131 -14.63 56.38 -26.22
C GLY A 131 -15.93 56.80 -26.95
N LYS A 132 -16.06 56.58 -28.27
CA LYS A 132 -17.32 56.91 -29.00
C LYS A 132 -18.30 55.75 -29.14
N LEU A 133 -17.81 54.52 -29.10
CA LEU A 133 -18.61 53.30 -29.13
C LEU A 133 -18.42 52.52 -27.83
N PRO A 134 -19.48 51.90 -27.28
CA PRO A 134 -19.33 50.97 -26.17
C PRO A 134 -18.32 49.87 -26.53
N SER A 135 -17.35 49.64 -25.66
CA SER A 135 -16.33 48.62 -25.85
C SER A 135 -16.87 47.27 -25.40
N LEU A 136 -16.70 46.23 -26.22
CA LEU A 136 -16.91 44.84 -25.80
C LEU A 136 -15.58 44.19 -25.43
N PRO A 137 -15.55 43.31 -24.41
CA PRO A 137 -14.36 42.52 -24.13
C PRO A 137 -14.06 41.62 -25.34
N ARG A 138 -12.76 41.41 -25.63
CA ARG A 138 -12.31 40.49 -26.69
C ARG A 138 -12.71 39.06 -26.42
N PHE A 139 -12.67 38.68 -25.15
CA PHE A 139 -13.11 37.41 -24.62
C PHE A 139 -13.58 37.66 -23.18
N TYR A 140 -14.53 36.84 -22.72
CA TYR A 140 -15.05 36.92 -21.38
C TYR A 140 -15.33 35.51 -20.86
N THR A 141 -15.21 35.33 -19.56
CA THR A 141 -15.38 34.01 -18.94
C THR A 141 -16.80 33.46 -19.12
N GLY A 142 -16.89 32.18 -19.49
CA GLY A 142 -18.16 31.45 -19.63
C GLY A 142 -18.75 31.47 -21.03
N HIS A 143 -18.04 32.00 -22.02
CA HIS A 143 -18.60 32.11 -23.36
C HIS A 143 -18.77 30.75 -24.05
N THR A 144 -19.70 30.69 -24.99
CA THR A 144 -20.08 29.45 -25.73
C THR A 144 -19.54 29.36 -27.16
N PHE A 145 -18.71 30.33 -27.57
CA PHE A 145 -18.22 30.42 -28.96
C PHE A 145 -17.12 29.42 -29.34
N SER A 146 -16.48 28.78 -28.37
CA SER A 146 -15.56 27.65 -28.59
C SER A 146 -16.31 26.36 -28.28
N SER A 147 -16.22 25.42 -29.23
CA SER A 147 -16.72 24.06 -29.11
C SER A 147 -15.59 23.11 -29.51
N ASP A 148 -14.48 23.18 -28.79
CA ASP A 148 -13.31 22.35 -29.04
C ASP A 148 -13.50 20.92 -28.50
N SER A 149 -12.64 20.00 -28.93
CA SER A 149 -12.65 18.62 -28.46
C SER A 149 -12.02 18.50 -27.05
N GLU A 150 -12.34 17.44 -26.31
CA GLU A 150 -11.67 17.18 -25.04
C GLU A 150 -10.15 16.99 -25.18
N GLU A 151 -9.67 16.43 -26.28
CA GLU A 151 -8.22 16.32 -26.53
C GLU A 151 -7.58 17.72 -26.67
N THR A 152 -8.27 18.63 -27.35
CA THR A 152 -7.87 20.04 -27.40
C THR A 152 -7.86 20.66 -26.00
N TYR A 153 -8.86 20.36 -25.17
CA TYR A 153 -8.91 20.83 -23.78
C TYR A 153 -7.77 20.24 -22.94
N LYS A 154 -7.46 18.95 -23.08
CA LYS A 154 -6.34 18.31 -22.39
C LYS A 154 -5.00 18.98 -22.72
N ILE A 155 -4.73 19.20 -24.01
CA ILE A 155 -3.52 19.91 -24.48
C ILE A 155 -3.51 21.36 -23.96
N SER A 156 -4.66 22.03 -23.99
CA SER A 156 -4.81 23.41 -23.54
C SER A 156 -4.56 23.55 -22.04
N LEU A 157 -5.08 22.62 -21.22
CA LEU A 157 -4.84 22.61 -19.77
C LEU A 157 -3.38 22.38 -19.45
N LYS A 158 -2.72 21.43 -20.15
CA LYS A 158 -1.28 21.22 -19.99
C LYS A 158 -0.50 22.50 -20.30
N ASN A 159 -0.75 23.12 -21.46
CA ASN A 159 -0.11 24.38 -21.83
C ASN A 159 -0.38 25.49 -20.79
N PHE A 160 -1.61 25.58 -20.29
CA PHE A 160 -1.97 26.55 -19.26
C PHE A 160 -1.16 26.32 -17.97
N CYS A 161 -1.11 25.09 -17.45
CA CYS A 161 -0.35 24.73 -16.25
C CYS A 161 1.17 24.93 -16.44
N ASP A 162 1.67 24.75 -17.66
CA ASP A 162 3.08 25.01 -18.03
C ASP A 162 3.36 26.52 -18.19
N GLY A 163 2.38 27.40 -17.93
CA GLY A 163 2.50 28.86 -17.99
C GLY A 163 2.20 29.47 -19.37
N PHE A 164 1.87 28.67 -20.38
CA PHE A 164 1.56 29.13 -21.74
C PHE A 164 0.08 29.55 -21.89
N LYS A 165 -0.19 30.82 -21.58
CA LYS A 165 -1.53 31.45 -21.72
C LYS A 165 -1.83 31.92 -23.17
N THR A 166 -1.63 31.04 -24.16
CA THR A 166 -1.66 31.41 -25.59
C THR A 166 -3.04 31.41 -26.24
N ASN A 167 -4.03 30.70 -25.68
CA ASN A 167 -5.37 30.57 -26.25
C ASN A 167 -6.48 31.03 -25.29
N PRO A 168 -6.59 32.35 -25.03
CA PRO A 168 -7.59 32.90 -24.11
C PRO A 168 -9.01 32.48 -24.45
N VAL A 169 -9.34 32.36 -25.75
CA VAL A 169 -10.66 31.94 -26.23
C VAL A 169 -11.02 30.53 -25.75
N VAL A 170 -10.07 29.60 -25.71
CA VAL A 170 -10.33 28.27 -25.16
C VAL A 170 -10.43 28.35 -23.64
N TYR A 171 -9.47 29.02 -22.99
CA TYR A 171 -9.41 29.08 -21.53
C TYR A 171 -10.62 29.72 -20.87
N THR A 172 -11.24 30.72 -21.52
CA THR A 172 -12.46 31.37 -21.04
C THR A 172 -13.74 30.72 -21.54
N SER A 173 -13.66 29.66 -22.36
CA SER A 173 -14.83 28.98 -22.88
C SER A 173 -15.53 28.13 -21.82
N GLN A 174 -16.85 28.07 -21.89
CA GLN A 174 -17.66 27.25 -21.01
C GLN A 174 -17.24 25.76 -21.04
N GLY A 175 -16.97 25.21 -22.23
CA GLY A 175 -16.59 23.80 -22.37
C GLY A 175 -15.24 23.46 -21.74
N PHE A 176 -14.24 24.35 -21.87
CA PHE A 176 -12.94 24.15 -21.20
C PHE A 176 -13.06 24.28 -19.67
N ILE A 177 -13.81 25.27 -19.18
CA ILE A 177 -14.03 25.45 -17.73
C ILE A 177 -14.74 24.23 -17.14
N GLN A 178 -15.75 23.70 -17.84
CA GLN A 178 -16.41 22.45 -17.44
C GLN A 178 -15.43 21.26 -17.40
N TYR A 179 -14.56 21.13 -18.41
CA TYR A 179 -13.53 20.10 -18.45
C TYR A 179 -12.61 20.18 -17.23
N VAL A 180 -12.07 21.36 -16.91
CA VAL A 180 -11.21 21.55 -15.73
C VAL A 180 -11.98 21.26 -14.44
N LYS A 181 -13.22 21.75 -14.32
CA LYS A 181 -14.08 21.48 -13.15
C LYS A 181 -14.34 19.99 -12.96
N ASN A 182 -14.58 19.23 -14.02
CA ASN A 182 -14.77 17.78 -13.95
C ASN A 182 -13.51 17.05 -13.49
N LEU A 183 -12.33 17.47 -13.97
CA LEU A 183 -11.06 16.92 -13.50
C LEU A 183 -10.84 17.21 -12.00
N ILE A 184 -11.15 18.42 -11.53
CA ILE A 184 -11.07 18.76 -10.10
C ILE A 184 -12.08 17.95 -9.28
N ALA A 185 -13.28 17.73 -9.81
CA ALA A 185 -14.30 16.92 -9.17
C ALA A 185 -13.99 15.41 -9.19
N ASN A 186 -13.01 14.96 -9.98
CA ASN A 186 -12.55 13.58 -10.00
C ASN A 186 -11.52 13.35 -8.89
N PRO A 187 -11.87 12.62 -7.81
CA PRO A 187 -10.97 12.41 -6.68
C PRO A 187 -9.73 11.57 -7.01
N LEU A 188 -9.70 10.92 -8.18
CA LEU A 188 -8.57 10.12 -8.64
C LEU A 188 -7.61 10.89 -9.55
N THR A 189 -7.95 12.14 -9.90
CA THR A 189 -7.09 13.01 -10.70
C THR A 189 -6.35 13.97 -9.77
N ASN A 190 -5.02 13.95 -9.82
CA ASN A 190 -4.20 14.90 -9.08
C ASN A 190 -3.79 16.06 -9.99
N LEU A 191 -4.57 17.15 -9.96
CA LEU A 191 -4.19 18.41 -10.60
C LEU A 191 -3.34 19.25 -9.65
N ASP A 192 -2.28 19.85 -10.17
CA ASP A 192 -1.43 20.76 -9.39
C ASP A 192 -2.30 21.89 -8.77
N PRO A 193 -2.33 22.02 -7.44
CA PRO A 193 -3.08 23.08 -6.75
C PRO A 193 -2.72 24.49 -7.24
N ASN A 194 -1.47 24.73 -7.62
CA ASN A 194 -1.03 26.01 -8.17
C ASN A 194 -1.66 26.27 -9.53
N CYS A 195 -1.71 25.25 -10.41
CA CYS A 195 -2.38 25.39 -11.70
C CYS A 195 -3.87 25.69 -11.52
N VAL A 196 -4.54 25.04 -10.56
CA VAL A 196 -5.96 25.31 -10.26
C VAL A 196 -6.15 26.75 -9.78
N SER A 197 -5.32 27.23 -8.86
CA SER A 197 -5.38 28.61 -8.35
C SER A 197 -5.09 29.65 -9.44
N ASP A 198 -4.13 29.38 -10.32
CA ASP A 198 -3.80 30.23 -11.46
C ASP A 198 -4.96 30.28 -12.46
N PHE A 199 -5.66 29.16 -12.65
CA PHE A 199 -6.83 29.09 -13.52
C PHE A 199 -8.01 29.84 -12.91
N GLU A 200 -8.32 29.67 -11.62
CA GLU A 200 -9.33 30.46 -10.90
C GLU A 200 -9.04 31.97 -11.04
N SER A 201 -7.81 32.39 -10.80
CA SER A 201 -7.38 33.79 -10.95
C SER A 201 -7.57 34.29 -12.38
N TYR A 202 -7.20 33.47 -13.37
CA TYR A 202 -7.36 33.80 -14.78
C TYR A 202 -8.83 33.98 -15.17
N LEU A 203 -9.74 33.14 -14.64
CA LEU A 203 -11.17 33.25 -14.90
C LEU A 203 -11.78 34.52 -14.28
N GLN A 204 -11.30 34.94 -13.11
CA GLN A 204 -11.73 36.20 -12.48
C GLN A 204 -11.20 37.44 -13.23
N GLU A 205 -9.94 37.41 -13.67
CA GLU A 205 -9.33 38.49 -14.48
C GLU A 205 -10.13 38.77 -15.77
N HIS A 206 -10.69 37.72 -16.38
CA HIS A 206 -11.42 37.81 -17.64
C HIS A 206 -12.94 37.79 -17.48
N LYS A 207 -13.44 37.94 -16.25
CA LYS A 207 -14.86 38.10 -15.98
C LYS A 207 -15.34 39.44 -16.53
N PHE A 208 -16.47 39.44 -17.22
CA PHE A 208 -17.06 40.69 -17.72
C PHE A 208 -17.67 41.50 -16.58
N THR A 209 -17.26 42.77 -16.43
CA THR A 209 -17.71 43.70 -15.38
C THR A 209 -18.39 44.96 -15.93
N GLY A 210 -18.61 45.05 -17.25
CA GLY A 210 -19.14 46.26 -17.90
C GLY A 210 -20.67 46.33 -17.97
N GLU A 211 -21.18 47.54 -18.21
CA GLU A 211 -22.59 47.78 -18.53
C GLU A 211 -22.83 47.57 -20.04
N CYS A 212 -23.78 46.71 -20.42
CA CYS A 212 -24.08 46.38 -21.81
C CYS A 212 -25.59 46.22 -21.98
N GLU A 213 -26.28 47.25 -22.46
CA GLU A 213 -27.75 47.27 -22.58
C GLU A 213 -28.27 47.32 -24.03
N ASP A 214 -29.40 46.64 -24.25
CA ASP A 214 -30.26 46.61 -25.45
C ASP A 214 -29.76 45.88 -26.72
N ASP A 215 -28.57 45.27 -26.75
CA ASP A 215 -28.13 44.48 -27.92
C ASP A 215 -28.21 42.96 -27.71
N LYS A 216 -28.39 42.20 -28.79
CA LYS A 216 -28.38 40.74 -28.79
C LYS A 216 -27.03 40.19 -28.29
N ILE A 217 -25.91 40.82 -28.67
CA ILE A 217 -24.59 40.39 -28.17
C ILE A 217 -24.47 40.66 -26.68
N CYS A 218 -24.86 41.86 -26.21
CA CYS A 218 -24.84 42.21 -24.78
C CYS A 218 -25.64 41.22 -23.92
N ARG A 219 -26.87 40.89 -24.34
CA ARG A 219 -27.70 39.90 -23.65
C ARG A 219 -27.02 38.52 -23.60
N ARG A 220 -26.30 38.13 -24.65
CA ARG A 220 -25.52 36.89 -24.64
C ARG A 220 -24.35 36.95 -23.66
N ILE A 221 -23.58 38.04 -23.64
CA ILE A 221 -22.47 38.21 -22.69
C ILE A 221 -22.98 38.16 -21.25
N ALA A 222 -24.06 38.89 -20.95
CA ALA A 222 -24.67 38.89 -19.63
C ALA A 222 -25.15 37.49 -19.23
N GLN A 223 -25.82 36.76 -20.14
CA GLN A 223 -26.27 35.40 -19.90
C GLN A 223 -25.11 34.42 -19.65
N ASP A 224 -24.08 34.46 -20.50
CA ASP A 224 -22.92 33.56 -20.39
C ASP A 224 -22.12 33.88 -19.10
N THR A 225 -21.97 35.16 -18.75
CA THR A 225 -21.32 35.61 -17.49
C THR A 225 -22.11 35.16 -16.27
N GLN A 226 -23.43 35.34 -16.26
CA GLN A 226 -24.30 34.89 -15.19
C GLN A 226 -24.28 33.36 -15.05
N THR A 227 -24.22 32.64 -16.18
CA THR A 227 -24.08 31.17 -16.18
C THR A 227 -22.76 30.75 -15.55
N PHE A 228 -21.66 31.43 -15.89
CA PHE A 228 -20.37 31.22 -15.23
C PHE A 228 -20.44 31.46 -13.73
N GLU A 229 -20.96 32.60 -13.28
CA GLU A 229 -21.10 32.92 -11.86
C GLU A 229 -21.89 31.86 -11.10
N ASN A 230 -23.01 31.41 -11.67
CA ASN A 230 -23.91 30.48 -10.99
C ASN A 230 -23.43 29.02 -11.03
N GLN A 231 -22.66 28.60 -12.05
CA GLN A 231 -22.38 27.18 -12.28
C GLN A 231 -20.90 26.80 -12.25
N TYR A 232 -20.00 27.75 -12.55
CA TYR A 232 -18.60 27.45 -12.86
C TYR A 232 -17.59 28.33 -12.11
N SER A 233 -18.03 29.34 -11.36
CA SER A 233 -17.16 30.24 -10.61
C SER A 233 -16.44 29.52 -9.46
N ASP A 234 -17.11 28.57 -8.82
CA ASP A 234 -16.52 27.66 -7.85
C ASP A 234 -16.10 26.37 -8.56
N LEU A 235 -14.81 26.24 -8.85
CA LEU A 235 -14.24 25.03 -9.46
C LEU A 235 -14.18 23.85 -8.48
N LYS A 236 -14.33 24.09 -7.17
CA LYS A 236 -14.11 23.13 -6.09
C LYS A 236 -15.42 22.68 -5.41
N ASP A 237 -16.59 23.08 -5.92
CA ASP A 237 -17.91 22.66 -5.41
C ASP A 237 -18.17 21.14 -5.51
N GLY A 238 -17.26 20.41 -6.17
CA GLY A 238 -17.37 18.99 -6.39
C GLY A 238 -18.55 18.59 -7.26
N GLN A 239 -19.18 19.48 -8.03
CA GLN A 239 -20.25 19.09 -8.95
C GLN A 239 -19.69 18.69 -10.31
N VAL A 240 -20.05 17.50 -10.79
CA VAL A 240 -19.71 17.07 -12.15
C VAL A 240 -20.73 17.65 -13.13
N LYS A 241 -20.24 18.28 -14.20
CA LYS A 241 -21.07 18.95 -15.21
C LYS A 241 -20.88 18.26 -16.56
N ARG A 242 -21.99 17.92 -17.22
CA ARG A 242 -21.96 17.35 -18.58
C ARG A 242 -21.29 18.34 -19.54
N ILE A 243 -20.40 17.84 -20.40
CA ILE A 243 -19.80 18.64 -21.47
C ILE A 243 -20.56 18.40 -22.76
N ASP A 244 -21.05 19.47 -23.39
CA ASP A 244 -21.66 19.43 -24.71
C ASP A 244 -20.55 19.52 -25.79
N THR A 245 -19.77 18.45 -25.95
CA THR A 245 -18.79 18.38 -27.05
C THR A 245 -19.47 17.94 -28.36
N LYS A 246 -18.98 18.46 -29.48
CA LYS A 246 -19.30 17.92 -30.82
C LYS A 246 -18.52 16.63 -31.02
N GLU A 247 -18.86 15.58 -30.28
CA GLU A 247 -18.19 14.30 -30.48
C GLU A 247 -18.48 13.74 -31.88
N PRO A 248 -17.47 13.16 -32.54
CA PRO A 248 -17.69 12.44 -33.79
C PRO A 248 -18.63 11.27 -33.51
N LYS A 249 -19.79 11.27 -34.18
CA LYS A 249 -20.87 10.28 -34.03
C LYS A 249 -20.49 8.81 -34.29
N HIS A 250 -19.22 8.49 -34.55
CA HIS A 250 -18.79 7.21 -35.13
C HIS A 250 -17.65 6.44 -34.42
N SER A 251 -17.02 6.92 -33.34
CA SER A 251 -16.09 6.10 -32.54
C SER A 251 -16.74 5.50 -31.29
N LYS A 252 -18.04 5.22 -31.38
CA LYS A 252 -18.90 4.78 -30.28
C LYS A 252 -18.45 3.44 -29.70
N ARG A 253 -17.68 3.50 -28.62
CA ARG A 253 -17.83 2.71 -27.37
C ARG A 253 -16.64 2.89 -26.42
N ASN A 254 -15.46 3.30 -26.91
CA ASN A 254 -14.23 3.12 -26.14
C ASN A 254 -13.73 4.40 -25.45
N HIS A 255 -14.40 5.54 -25.66
CA HIS A 255 -14.00 6.83 -25.09
C HIS A 255 -15.16 7.46 -24.33
N ALA A 256 -15.03 7.54 -23.02
CA ALA A 256 -15.88 8.32 -22.14
C ALA A 256 -15.42 9.79 -22.13
N SER A 257 -16.38 10.70 -22.01
CA SER A 257 -16.13 12.11 -21.72
C SER A 257 -15.58 12.31 -20.31
N SER A 258 -14.93 13.44 -20.08
CA SER A 258 -14.40 13.86 -18.79
C SER A 258 -15.46 13.91 -17.68
N ASP A 259 -16.72 14.24 -17.98
CA ASP A 259 -17.79 14.22 -16.98
C ASP A 259 -18.14 12.78 -16.55
N TYR A 260 -18.12 11.84 -17.49
CA TYR A 260 -18.32 10.43 -17.19
C TYR A 260 -17.13 9.88 -16.39
N ILE A 261 -15.90 10.21 -16.79
CA ILE A 261 -14.67 9.85 -16.05
C ILE A 261 -14.72 10.38 -14.62
N ALA A 262 -15.15 11.63 -14.40
CA ALA A 262 -15.27 12.20 -13.07
C ALA A 262 -16.32 11.49 -12.21
N LYS A 263 -17.47 11.12 -12.78
CA LYS A 263 -18.48 10.29 -12.08
C LYS A 263 -17.93 8.90 -11.75
N ALA A 264 -17.18 8.28 -12.67
CA ALA A 264 -16.54 6.99 -12.46
C ALA A 264 -15.51 7.05 -11.32
N GLY A 265 -14.65 8.06 -11.31
CA GLY A 265 -13.67 8.26 -10.24
C GLY A 265 -14.33 8.46 -8.87
N LYS A 266 -15.43 9.21 -8.79
CA LYS A 266 -16.23 9.33 -7.56
C LYS A 266 -16.90 8.03 -7.14
N ALA A 267 -17.48 7.30 -8.09
CA ALA A 267 -18.09 6.02 -7.81
C ALA A 267 -17.05 5.06 -7.22
N VAL A 268 -15.87 5.00 -7.82
CA VAL A 268 -14.79 4.12 -7.39
C VAL A 268 -14.17 4.57 -6.06
N SER A 269 -13.89 5.86 -5.85
CA SER A 269 -13.30 6.34 -4.59
C SER A 269 -14.22 6.13 -3.38
N SER A 270 -15.54 6.16 -3.59
CA SER A 270 -16.50 5.86 -2.53
C SER A 270 -16.44 4.40 -2.06
N ILE A 271 -15.83 3.49 -2.86
CA ILE A 271 -15.67 2.08 -2.52
C ILE A 271 -14.74 1.88 -1.32
N LYS A 272 -13.78 2.79 -1.12
CA LYS A 272 -12.81 2.74 0.00
C LYS A 272 -13.46 2.67 1.38
N HIS A 273 -14.71 3.11 1.50
CA HIS A 273 -15.46 3.17 2.75
C HIS A 273 -16.35 1.94 3.01
N PHE A 274 -16.38 0.95 2.12
CA PHE A 274 -17.18 -0.25 2.37
C PHE A 274 -16.40 -1.23 3.26
N PRO A 275 -17.00 -1.67 4.38
CA PRO A 275 -16.31 -2.53 5.34
C PRO A 275 -15.84 -3.83 4.67
N ASN A 276 -14.55 -4.15 4.91
CA ASN A 276 -13.72 -5.20 4.30
C ASN A 276 -14.28 -6.64 4.30
N GLN A 277 -15.51 -6.88 4.77
CA GLN A 277 -16.06 -8.23 4.96
C GLN A 277 -17.31 -8.56 4.12
N GLN A 278 -17.96 -7.59 3.45
CA GLN A 278 -19.24 -7.85 2.75
C GLN A 278 -19.18 -7.84 1.21
N GLY A 279 -17.98 -7.78 0.62
CA GLY A 279 -17.79 -7.89 -0.84
C GLY A 279 -17.64 -6.55 -1.56
N CYS A 280 -17.17 -6.61 -2.81
CA CYS A 280 -16.95 -5.45 -3.67
C CYS A 280 -18.30 -4.98 -4.27
N TYR A 281 -18.97 -4.02 -3.63
CA TYR A 281 -20.26 -3.46 -4.08
C TYR A 281 -20.11 -2.46 -5.23
N ILE A 282 -19.24 -2.75 -6.19
CA ILE A 282 -18.90 -1.84 -7.28
C ILE A 282 -20.13 -1.45 -8.09
N TRP A 283 -20.99 -2.40 -8.44
CA TRP A 283 -22.22 -2.14 -9.20
C TRP A 283 -23.17 -1.18 -8.51
N ARG A 284 -23.35 -1.28 -7.19
CA ARG A 284 -24.23 -0.38 -6.44
C ARG A 284 -23.66 1.04 -6.48
N SER A 285 -22.36 1.19 -6.31
CA SER A 285 -21.70 2.49 -6.40
C SER A 285 -21.79 3.08 -7.82
N LEU A 286 -21.46 2.28 -8.84
CA LEU A 286 -21.53 2.69 -10.24
C LEU A 286 -22.95 3.10 -10.64
N TYR A 287 -23.97 2.33 -10.24
CA TYR A 287 -25.37 2.63 -10.50
C TYR A 287 -25.81 3.93 -9.83
N ASN A 288 -25.50 4.11 -8.54
CA ASN A 288 -25.84 5.32 -7.78
C ASN A 288 -25.19 6.60 -8.35
N ASN A 289 -24.08 6.46 -9.07
CA ASN A 289 -23.37 7.56 -9.73
C ASN A 289 -23.66 7.67 -11.23
N GLY A 290 -24.58 6.87 -11.78
CA GLY A 290 -24.98 6.93 -13.18
C GLY A 290 -23.91 6.49 -14.17
N VAL A 291 -23.03 5.57 -13.77
CA VAL A 291 -21.93 5.01 -14.56
C VAL A 291 -21.97 3.48 -14.59
N SER A 292 -23.18 2.91 -14.66
CA SER A 292 -23.40 1.46 -14.70
C SER A 292 -22.80 0.78 -15.93
N ASP A 293 -22.48 1.54 -16.97
CA ASP A 293 -21.87 1.09 -18.21
C ASP A 293 -20.35 1.34 -18.27
N LEU A 294 -19.68 1.55 -17.11
CA LEU A 294 -18.26 1.91 -17.00
C LEU A 294 -17.36 1.01 -17.84
N PHE A 295 -17.61 -0.29 -17.81
CA PHE A 295 -16.79 -1.31 -18.48
C PHE A 295 -16.81 -1.22 -20.01
N ASN A 296 -17.72 -0.44 -20.60
CA ASN A 296 -17.69 -0.17 -22.03
C ASN A 296 -16.57 0.81 -22.41
N TYR A 297 -16.15 1.69 -21.49
CA TYR A 297 -15.23 2.80 -21.77
C TYR A 297 -13.83 2.54 -21.20
N ASP A 298 -12.90 2.11 -22.05
CA ASP A 298 -11.54 1.74 -21.61
C ASP A 298 -10.78 2.89 -20.97
N ASN A 299 -10.95 4.13 -21.46
CA ASN A 299 -10.29 5.29 -20.89
C ASN A 299 -10.83 5.64 -19.49
N ALA A 300 -12.12 5.41 -19.22
CA ALA A 300 -12.69 5.57 -17.89
C ALA A 300 -12.19 4.47 -16.95
N VAL A 301 -12.07 3.23 -17.43
CA VAL A 301 -11.41 2.15 -16.68
C VAL A 301 -9.98 2.53 -16.35
N SER A 302 -9.18 2.98 -17.33
CA SER A 302 -7.79 3.44 -17.12
C SER A 302 -7.70 4.54 -16.07
N SER A 303 -8.64 5.48 -16.05
CA SER A 303 -8.66 6.59 -15.10
C SER A 303 -8.91 6.16 -13.65
N VAL A 304 -9.55 5.00 -13.44
CA VAL A 304 -9.82 4.46 -12.11
C VAL A 304 -8.81 3.41 -11.65
N LEU A 305 -7.91 2.95 -12.54
CA LEU A 305 -6.88 1.96 -12.20
C LEU A 305 -5.94 2.37 -11.07
N PRO A 306 -5.47 3.63 -10.97
CA PRO A 306 -4.60 4.03 -9.87
C PRO A 306 -5.24 3.74 -8.50
N PHE A 307 -6.55 3.91 -8.37
CA PHE A 307 -7.27 3.54 -7.15
C PHE A 307 -7.20 2.03 -6.87
N PHE A 308 -7.35 1.18 -7.90
CA PHE A 308 -7.28 -0.26 -7.69
C PHE A 308 -5.87 -0.73 -7.34
N GLN A 309 -4.86 -0.04 -7.85
CA GLN A 309 -3.48 -0.29 -7.52
C GLN A 309 -3.15 0.16 -6.09
N GLU A 310 -3.65 1.32 -5.64
CA GLU A 310 -3.25 1.92 -4.37
C GLU A 310 -4.15 1.58 -3.17
N ASP A 311 -5.46 1.52 -3.39
CA ASP A 311 -6.49 1.57 -2.34
C ASP A 311 -7.43 0.37 -2.34
N ALA A 312 -7.70 -0.26 -3.48
CA ALA A 312 -8.66 -1.35 -3.52
C ALA A 312 -8.13 -2.61 -2.84
N THR A 313 -9.03 -3.33 -2.18
CA THR A 313 -8.72 -4.69 -1.77
C THR A 313 -8.53 -5.56 -3.01
N GLN A 314 -7.57 -6.50 -2.98
CA GLN A 314 -7.35 -7.48 -4.05
C GLN A 314 -8.65 -8.20 -4.49
N GLY A 315 -9.55 -8.51 -3.54
CA GLY A 315 -10.85 -9.10 -3.84
C GLY A 315 -11.73 -8.17 -4.68
N CYS A 316 -11.69 -6.86 -4.43
CA CYS A 316 -12.43 -5.88 -5.22
C CYS A 316 -11.77 -5.60 -6.57
N ALA A 317 -10.43 -5.54 -6.63
CA ALA A 317 -9.70 -5.48 -7.90
C ALA A 317 -10.00 -6.71 -8.77
N ARG A 318 -10.07 -7.90 -8.16
CA ARG A 318 -10.47 -9.15 -8.83
C ARG A 318 -11.89 -9.09 -9.36
N THR A 319 -12.88 -8.72 -8.53
CA THR A 319 -14.27 -8.58 -8.99
C THR A 319 -14.36 -7.54 -10.12
N PHE A 320 -13.64 -6.44 -10.03
CA PHE A 320 -13.61 -5.42 -11.09
C PHE A 320 -12.99 -5.95 -12.38
N LEU A 321 -11.88 -6.69 -12.31
CA LEU A 321 -11.26 -7.36 -13.46
C LEU A 321 -12.21 -8.38 -14.10
N GLU A 322 -12.88 -9.20 -13.28
CA GLU A 322 -13.84 -10.21 -13.73
C GLU A 322 -15.00 -9.57 -14.51
N GLU A 323 -15.60 -8.52 -13.96
CA GLU A 323 -16.71 -7.81 -14.61
C GLU A 323 -16.24 -7.06 -15.86
N TYR A 324 -15.07 -6.41 -15.82
CA TYR A 324 -14.52 -5.69 -16.97
C TYR A 324 -14.25 -6.61 -18.17
N ILE A 325 -13.54 -7.72 -17.95
CA ILE A 325 -13.29 -8.71 -19.03
C ILE A 325 -14.60 -9.33 -19.51
N THR A 326 -15.52 -9.67 -18.59
CA THR A 326 -16.82 -10.26 -18.93
C THR A 326 -17.61 -9.36 -19.89
N GLU A 327 -17.73 -8.07 -19.56
CA GLU A 327 -18.47 -7.11 -20.39
C GLU A 327 -17.76 -6.87 -21.74
N LYS A 328 -16.43 -6.82 -21.77
CA LYS A 328 -15.65 -6.67 -23.01
C LYS A 328 -15.71 -7.88 -23.93
N ILE A 329 -15.78 -9.08 -23.38
CA ILE A 329 -15.99 -10.31 -24.15
C ILE A 329 -17.40 -10.32 -24.75
N LYS A 330 -18.44 -10.07 -23.94
CA LYS A 330 -19.84 -9.99 -24.43
C LYS A 330 -20.04 -8.92 -25.51
N ALA A 331 -19.33 -7.80 -25.40
CA ALA A 331 -19.40 -6.73 -26.38
C ALA A 331 -18.61 -7.00 -27.67
N GLY A 332 -17.75 -8.03 -27.69
CA GLY A 332 -16.83 -8.33 -28.79
C GLY A 332 -15.68 -7.32 -28.94
N ASP A 333 -15.41 -6.51 -27.92
CA ASP A 333 -14.49 -5.34 -27.97
C ASP A 333 -13.14 -5.58 -27.26
N HIS A 334 -12.83 -6.84 -26.95
CA HIS A 334 -11.55 -7.23 -26.37
C HIS A 334 -10.45 -7.47 -27.43
N LYS A 335 -10.81 -7.64 -28.71
CA LYS A 335 -9.85 -7.98 -29.77
C LYS A 335 -9.19 -6.73 -30.35
N ASN A 336 -7.86 -6.73 -30.43
CA ASN A 336 -7.06 -5.63 -31.01
C ASN A 336 -7.30 -4.27 -30.33
N ASN A 337 -7.53 -4.27 -29.01
CA ASN A 337 -7.73 -3.04 -28.24
C ASN A 337 -6.56 -2.85 -27.26
N PRO A 338 -5.55 -2.03 -27.62
CA PRO A 338 -4.36 -1.84 -26.78
C PRO A 338 -4.66 -1.29 -25.39
N LEU A 339 -5.74 -0.50 -25.25
CA LEU A 339 -6.11 0.08 -23.96
C LEU A 339 -6.78 -0.96 -23.05
N PHE A 340 -7.60 -1.83 -23.62
CA PHE A 340 -8.10 -3.01 -22.93
C PHE A 340 -6.95 -3.89 -22.41
N ASP A 341 -5.98 -4.19 -23.28
CA ASP A 341 -4.81 -4.97 -22.91
C ASP A 341 -4.07 -4.31 -21.73
N GLN A 342 -3.72 -3.02 -21.85
CA GLN A 342 -3.07 -2.28 -20.76
C GLN A 342 -3.86 -2.33 -19.45
N ASN A 343 -5.18 -2.17 -19.51
CA ASN A 343 -6.03 -2.20 -18.32
C ASN A 343 -6.08 -3.60 -17.68
N VAL A 344 -6.21 -4.65 -18.48
CA VAL A 344 -6.18 -6.04 -18.00
C VAL A 344 -4.83 -6.36 -17.36
N LYS A 345 -3.71 -5.93 -17.97
CA LYS A 345 -2.38 -6.15 -17.39
C LYS A 345 -2.26 -5.44 -16.05
N ALA A 346 -2.59 -4.15 -15.98
CA ALA A 346 -2.48 -3.36 -14.77
C ALA A 346 -3.33 -3.91 -13.61
N LEU A 347 -4.54 -4.41 -13.90
CA LEU A 347 -5.38 -5.07 -12.90
C LEU A 347 -4.83 -6.45 -12.50
N THR A 348 -4.30 -7.22 -13.45
CA THR A 348 -3.67 -8.52 -13.17
C THR A 348 -2.43 -8.33 -12.30
N ASP A 349 -1.57 -7.37 -12.63
CA ASP A 349 -0.39 -7.00 -11.85
C ASP A 349 -0.77 -6.52 -10.43
N ALA A 350 -1.87 -5.76 -10.30
CA ALA A 350 -2.38 -5.34 -8.99
C ALA A 350 -2.90 -6.52 -8.14
N ILE A 351 -3.34 -7.60 -8.78
CA ILE A 351 -3.86 -8.80 -8.09
C ILE A 351 -2.75 -9.79 -7.78
N PHE A 352 -1.85 -10.06 -8.72
CA PHE A 352 -0.89 -11.17 -8.64
C PHE A 352 0.57 -10.73 -8.56
N GLY A 353 0.88 -9.45 -8.74
CA GLY A 353 2.25 -8.94 -8.85
C GLY A 353 2.69 -8.76 -10.30
N GLU A 354 3.68 -7.90 -10.50
CA GLU A 354 4.19 -7.54 -11.83
C GLU A 354 4.81 -8.76 -12.55
N ASP A 355 4.39 -8.96 -13.79
CA ASP A 355 4.96 -9.95 -14.74
C ASP A 355 4.87 -11.42 -14.28
N GLU A 356 4.06 -11.72 -13.26
CA GLU A 356 3.82 -13.10 -12.83
C GLU A 356 2.90 -13.85 -13.80
N PHE A 357 1.92 -13.16 -14.39
CA PHE A 357 0.92 -13.80 -15.22
C PHE A 357 0.49 -12.96 -16.42
N ASN A 358 0.49 -13.56 -17.60
CA ASN A 358 0.00 -12.92 -18.82
C ASN A 358 -1.43 -13.37 -19.12
N LEU A 359 -2.40 -12.76 -18.42
CA LEU A 359 -3.82 -13.07 -18.61
C LEU A 359 -4.27 -12.79 -20.06
N GLN A 360 -3.68 -11.81 -20.73
CA GLN A 360 -4.00 -11.48 -22.13
C GLN A 360 -3.71 -12.65 -23.08
N ALA A 361 -2.62 -13.40 -22.86
CA ALA A 361 -2.30 -14.57 -23.67
C ALA A 361 -3.43 -15.61 -23.59
N CYS A 362 -3.96 -15.86 -22.39
CA CYS A 362 -5.10 -16.76 -22.20
C CYS A 362 -6.39 -16.25 -22.87
N LEU A 363 -6.61 -14.93 -22.90
CA LEU A 363 -7.75 -14.32 -23.58
C LEU A 363 -7.62 -14.39 -25.11
N ALA A 364 -6.42 -14.15 -25.65
CA ALA A 364 -6.15 -14.14 -27.08
C ALA A 364 -6.31 -15.52 -27.75
N GLU A 365 -6.04 -16.60 -27.02
CA GLU A 365 -6.22 -17.98 -27.51
C GLU A 365 -7.70 -18.41 -27.62
N GLY A 366 -8.65 -17.56 -27.19
CA GLY A 366 -10.08 -17.87 -27.29
C GLY A 366 -10.53 -18.99 -26.34
N LEU A 367 -9.78 -19.24 -25.26
CA LEU A 367 -10.08 -20.28 -24.27
C LEU A 367 -11.36 -19.98 -23.45
N ILE A 368 -11.80 -18.72 -23.46
CA ILE A 368 -13.00 -18.25 -22.76
C ILE A 368 -14.11 -17.93 -23.80
N PRO A 369 -15.05 -18.86 -24.08
CA PRO A 369 -16.24 -18.57 -24.88
C PRO A 369 -17.12 -17.50 -24.23
N GLU A 370 -17.92 -16.83 -25.05
CA GLU A 370 -18.93 -15.85 -24.60
C GLU A 370 -19.93 -16.50 -23.62
N ASP A 371 -20.36 -17.72 -23.92
CA ASP A 371 -21.22 -18.51 -23.04
C ASP A 371 -20.44 -19.01 -21.81
N GLY A 372 -20.86 -18.55 -20.63
CA GLY A 372 -20.22 -18.92 -19.37
C GLY A 372 -18.90 -18.20 -19.10
N VAL A 373 -18.62 -17.10 -19.81
CA VAL A 373 -17.40 -16.27 -19.66
C VAL A 373 -17.05 -16.00 -18.19
N LYS A 374 -18.05 -15.64 -17.37
CA LYS A 374 -17.84 -15.29 -15.96
C LYS A 374 -17.32 -16.48 -15.15
N GLN A 375 -17.95 -17.65 -15.26
CA GLN A 375 -17.52 -18.84 -14.54
C GLN A 375 -16.11 -19.27 -14.96
N LYS A 376 -15.84 -19.33 -16.26
CA LYS A 376 -14.52 -19.71 -16.78
C LYS A 376 -13.43 -18.73 -16.40
N LEU A 377 -13.73 -17.44 -16.36
CA LEU A 377 -12.79 -16.43 -15.90
C LEU A 377 -12.54 -16.55 -14.40
N THR A 378 -13.57 -16.78 -13.59
CA THR A 378 -13.42 -17.07 -12.16
C THR A 378 -12.55 -18.32 -11.96
N ASP A 379 -12.80 -19.41 -12.68
CA ASP A 379 -12.00 -20.64 -12.62
C ASP A 379 -10.54 -20.39 -13.04
N LEU A 380 -10.32 -19.60 -14.10
CA LEU A 380 -8.99 -19.22 -14.55
C LEU A 380 -8.25 -18.40 -13.49
N LEU A 381 -8.90 -17.38 -12.91
CA LEU A 381 -8.30 -16.55 -11.86
C LEU A 381 -8.03 -17.36 -10.58
N ASP A 382 -8.88 -18.33 -10.25
CA ASP A 382 -8.61 -19.28 -9.16
C ASP A 382 -7.43 -20.20 -9.47
N ASN A 383 -7.31 -20.68 -10.72
CA ASN A 383 -6.15 -21.48 -11.15
C ASN A 383 -4.85 -20.67 -11.11
N ILE A 384 -4.89 -19.38 -11.50
CA ILE A 384 -3.75 -18.46 -11.37
C ILE A 384 -3.40 -18.28 -9.89
N GLU A 385 -4.38 -17.99 -9.03
CA GLU A 385 -4.19 -17.84 -7.59
C GLU A 385 -3.55 -19.11 -6.99
N GLN A 386 -4.03 -20.30 -7.38
CA GLN A 386 -3.44 -21.57 -6.96
C GLN A 386 -2.03 -21.78 -7.51
N ALA A 387 -1.77 -21.50 -8.79
CA ALA A 387 -0.45 -21.63 -9.39
C ALA A 387 0.58 -20.72 -8.70
N THR A 388 0.24 -19.45 -8.50
CA THR A 388 1.06 -18.48 -7.76
C THR A 388 1.28 -18.95 -6.31
N ALA A 389 0.24 -19.42 -5.63
CA ALA A 389 0.36 -19.92 -4.26
C ALA A 389 1.29 -21.14 -4.14
N CYS A 390 1.29 -22.02 -5.15
CA CYS A 390 2.10 -23.24 -5.21
C CYS A 390 3.52 -23.02 -5.72
N SER A 391 3.78 -21.87 -6.35
CA SER A 391 5.10 -21.55 -6.90
C SER A 391 6.09 -21.16 -5.80
N ASP A 392 7.36 -21.51 -6.02
CA ASP A 392 8.46 -21.01 -5.20
C ASP A 392 8.75 -19.55 -5.56
N LEU A 393 8.93 -18.72 -4.53
CA LEU A 393 9.31 -17.32 -4.70
C LEU A 393 10.75 -17.22 -5.18
N LYS A 394 10.99 -16.32 -6.15
CA LYS A 394 12.34 -15.95 -6.57
C LYS A 394 12.96 -15.01 -5.54
N PRO A 395 14.28 -15.02 -5.32
CA PRO A 395 14.93 -14.03 -4.45
C PRO A 395 14.53 -12.60 -4.83
N GLY A 396 14.12 -11.82 -3.83
CA GLY A 396 13.60 -10.46 -3.96
C GLY A 396 12.09 -10.36 -4.16
N SER A 397 11.41 -11.43 -4.60
CA SER A 397 9.96 -11.38 -4.86
C SER A 397 9.13 -11.53 -3.59
N THR A 398 7.97 -10.87 -3.59
CA THR A 398 7.00 -10.86 -2.49
C THR A 398 5.67 -11.37 -3.01
N LYS A 399 5.03 -12.30 -2.28
CA LYS A 399 3.62 -12.68 -2.51
C LYS A 399 2.76 -12.30 -1.32
N LEU A 400 1.54 -11.81 -1.59
CA LEU A 400 0.53 -11.62 -0.56
C LEU A 400 -0.23 -12.93 -0.34
N VAL A 401 -0.11 -13.48 0.86
CA VAL A 401 -0.82 -14.70 1.27
C VAL A 401 -2.18 -14.31 1.83
N ARG A 402 -3.25 -14.85 1.26
CA ARG A 402 -4.64 -14.65 1.70
C ARG A 402 -5.41 -15.96 1.66
N ALA A 403 -5.30 -16.77 2.72
CA ALA A 403 -5.99 -18.05 2.75
C ALA A 403 -7.51 -17.86 2.98
N LYS A 404 -8.32 -18.32 2.02
CA LYS A 404 -9.79 -18.41 2.15
C LYS A 404 -10.16 -19.63 3.00
N GLY A 405 -11.25 -19.55 3.76
CA GLY A 405 -11.85 -20.71 4.46
C GLY A 405 -11.27 -21.09 5.82
N TYR A 406 -10.38 -20.26 6.41
CA TYR A 406 -9.92 -20.44 7.78
C TYR A 406 -10.57 -19.40 8.68
N ALA A 407 -11.09 -19.81 9.84
CA ALA A 407 -11.87 -18.95 10.75
C ALA A 407 -11.17 -17.62 11.08
N ASN A 408 -9.83 -17.62 11.16
CA ASN A 408 -9.04 -16.43 11.45
C ASN A 408 -8.26 -15.89 10.23
N GLY A 409 -8.22 -16.64 9.12
CA GLY A 409 -7.53 -16.31 7.85
C GLY A 409 -6.01 -16.16 7.96
N ALA A 410 -5.25 -16.72 7.04
CA ALA A 410 -3.82 -16.41 6.94
C ALA A 410 -3.66 -15.16 6.06
N HIS A 411 -3.26 -14.02 6.64
CA HIS A 411 -3.06 -12.76 5.90
C HIS A 411 -1.71 -12.13 6.22
N PHE A 412 -0.73 -12.36 5.36
CA PHE A 412 0.64 -11.88 5.53
C PHE A 412 1.32 -11.70 4.16
N ALA A 413 2.44 -11.00 4.10
CA ALA A 413 3.27 -10.93 2.91
C ALA A 413 4.47 -11.87 3.09
N LEU A 414 4.69 -12.78 2.16
CA LEU A 414 5.86 -13.66 2.16
C LEU A 414 6.85 -13.20 1.11
N LYS A 415 8.05 -12.82 1.55
CA LYS A 415 9.16 -12.40 0.70
C LYS A 415 10.28 -13.41 0.74
N ARG A 416 10.86 -13.74 -0.41
CA ARG A 416 12.11 -14.50 -0.47
C ARG A 416 13.28 -13.52 -0.42
N ILE A 417 14.08 -13.58 0.63
CA ILE A 417 15.23 -12.69 0.82
C ILE A 417 16.42 -13.22 0.00
N ASP A 418 16.72 -14.50 0.14
CA ASP A 418 17.78 -15.22 -0.58
C ASP A 418 17.42 -16.70 -0.71
N ASP A 419 18.34 -17.55 -1.19
CA ASP A 419 18.05 -18.96 -1.45
C ASP A 419 17.70 -19.84 -0.23
N LYS A 420 17.95 -19.34 0.98
CA LYS A 420 17.71 -20.06 2.23
C LYS A 420 16.90 -19.25 3.22
N LYS A 421 16.36 -18.09 2.83
CA LYS A 421 15.69 -17.19 3.77
C LYS A 421 14.40 -16.60 3.21
N LEU A 422 13.33 -16.80 3.97
CA LEU A 422 12.02 -16.19 3.77
C LEU A 422 11.76 -15.15 4.87
N GLU A 423 10.95 -14.14 4.54
CA GLU A 423 10.40 -13.20 5.50
C GLU A 423 8.86 -13.17 5.39
N ALA A 424 8.17 -13.56 6.46
CA ALA A 424 6.72 -13.37 6.59
C ALA A 424 6.44 -12.08 7.36
N THR A 425 5.86 -11.09 6.69
CA THR A 425 5.47 -9.81 7.29
C THR A 425 3.99 -9.81 7.66
N ILE A 426 3.68 -9.53 8.93
CA ILE A 426 2.33 -9.43 9.47
C ILE A 426 2.12 -7.99 9.96
N ALA A 427 1.06 -7.34 9.48
CA ALA A 427 0.66 -6.04 9.95
C ALA A 427 -0.38 -6.18 11.08
N LEU A 428 -0.09 -5.60 12.24
CA LEU A 428 -0.95 -5.67 13.43
C LEU A 428 -1.42 -4.28 13.87
N LYS A 429 -2.60 -4.23 14.46
CA LYS A 429 -3.15 -3.06 15.14
C LYS A 429 -3.84 -3.52 16.42
N PHE A 430 -3.33 -3.10 17.56
CA PHE A 430 -3.98 -3.36 18.84
C PHE A 430 -5.07 -2.32 19.06
N GLU A 431 -6.33 -2.75 19.13
CA GLU A 431 -7.49 -1.85 19.23
C GLU A 431 -8.65 -2.50 19.96
N LYS A 432 -9.47 -1.69 20.66
CA LYS A 432 -10.70 -2.15 21.35
C LYS A 432 -10.41 -3.22 22.43
N GLY A 433 -11.47 -3.72 23.05
CA GLY A 433 -11.40 -4.68 24.15
C GLY A 433 -11.53 -4.02 25.53
N ASN A 434 -11.74 -4.84 26.55
CA ASN A 434 -12.12 -4.35 27.90
C ASN A 434 -10.96 -3.68 28.65
N ALA A 435 -9.71 -3.96 28.27
CA ALA A 435 -8.52 -3.37 28.91
C ALA A 435 -7.84 -2.30 28.05
N TYR A 436 -8.43 -1.92 26.91
CA TYR A 436 -7.74 -1.08 25.93
C TYR A 436 -7.39 0.31 26.45
N THR A 437 -6.10 0.65 26.33
CA THR A 437 -5.58 2.02 26.32
C THR A 437 -4.53 2.16 25.21
N PRO A 438 -4.31 3.35 24.63
CA PRO A 438 -3.26 3.57 23.63
C PRO A 438 -1.85 3.16 24.13
N GLU A 439 -1.54 3.40 25.40
CA GLU A 439 -0.26 3.05 26.00
C GLU A 439 -0.07 1.53 26.11
N LEU A 440 -1.12 0.81 26.53
CA LEU A 440 -1.10 -0.65 26.62
C LEU A 440 -1.04 -1.28 25.22
N ALA A 441 -1.79 -0.74 24.25
CA ALA A 441 -1.74 -1.17 22.86
C ALA A 441 -0.31 -1.06 22.28
N ASN A 442 0.38 0.07 22.51
CA ASN A 442 1.77 0.24 22.11
C ASN A 442 2.72 -0.71 22.87
N THR A 443 2.46 -0.95 24.16
CA THR A 443 3.24 -1.91 24.95
C THR A 443 3.11 -3.33 24.41
N LEU A 444 1.90 -3.78 24.08
CA LEU A 444 1.65 -5.10 23.49
C LEU A 444 2.22 -5.21 22.09
N PHE A 445 2.16 -4.16 21.26
CA PHE A 445 2.81 -4.15 19.96
C PHE A 445 4.32 -4.34 20.08
N ASN A 446 4.98 -3.57 20.94
CA ASN A 446 6.43 -3.67 21.16
C ASN A 446 6.82 -5.01 21.77
N ARG A 447 6.04 -5.53 22.73
CA ARG A 447 6.23 -6.87 23.29
C ARG A 447 6.13 -7.93 22.19
N THR A 448 5.10 -7.89 21.35
CA THR A 448 4.89 -8.82 20.23
C THR A 448 6.07 -8.80 19.26
N LYS A 449 6.50 -7.60 18.83
CA LYS A 449 7.67 -7.41 17.96
C LYS A 449 8.96 -7.95 18.60
N SER A 450 9.16 -7.71 19.90
CA SER A 450 10.31 -8.20 20.66
C SER A 450 10.32 -9.72 20.78
N CYS A 451 9.21 -10.34 21.20
CA CYS A 451 9.07 -11.80 21.33
C CYS A 451 9.44 -12.50 20.01
N ILE A 452 8.86 -12.04 18.88
CA ILE A 452 9.14 -12.60 17.55
C ILE A 452 10.61 -12.42 17.15
N ASN A 453 11.18 -11.23 17.36
CA ASN A 453 12.58 -10.98 17.03
C ASN A 453 13.54 -11.89 17.79
N ASN A 454 13.26 -12.18 19.06
CA ASN A 454 14.09 -13.04 19.89
C ASN A 454 14.07 -14.50 19.44
N VAL A 455 13.00 -14.95 18.77
CA VAL A 455 12.86 -16.36 18.36
C VAL A 455 13.02 -16.62 16.86
N ASN A 456 13.16 -15.58 16.03
CA ASN A 456 13.27 -15.73 14.57
C ASN A 456 14.35 -16.73 14.13
N SER A 457 15.44 -16.85 14.89
CA SER A 457 16.51 -17.82 14.61
C SER A 457 16.10 -19.30 14.72
N TYR A 458 14.95 -19.60 15.34
CA TYR A 458 14.45 -20.96 15.57
C TYR A 458 13.37 -21.41 14.57
N PHE A 459 12.95 -20.56 13.64
CA PHE A 459 11.98 -20.95 12.60
C PHE A 459 12.74 -21.47 11.37
N LYS A 460 12.92 -22.80 11.30
CA LYS A 460 13.71 -23.46 10.27
C LYS A 460 12.95 -24.63 9.66
N SER A 461 13.13 -24.82 8.36
CA SER A 461 12.73 -26.06 7.69
C SER A 461 13.70 -27.20 8.02
N PRO A 462 13.33 -28.45 7.70
CA PRO A 462 14.24 -29.60 7.83
C PRO A 462 15.55 -29.45 7.04
N ASN A 463 15.51 -28.70 5.94
CA ASN A 463 16.66 -28.46 5.06
C ASN A 463 17.48 -27.22 5.48
N GLY A 464 17.13 -26.58 6.59
CA GLY A 464 17.82 -25.39 7.11
C GLY A 464 17.42 -24.07 6.46
N GLU A 465 16.40 -24.03 5.58
CA GLU A 465 15.76 -22.78 5.14
C GLU A 465 15.17 -22.06 6.38
N GLU A 466 15.43 -20.77 6.52
CA GLU A 466 15.00 -19.94 7.66
C GLU A 466 13.77 -19.10 7.31
N LEU A 467 12.86 -18.95 8.26
CA LEU A 467 11.71 -18.06 8.17
C LEU A 467 11.85 -16.95 9.20
N LYS A 468 12.10 -15.73 8.73
CA LYS A 468 12.00 -14.54 9.58
C LYS A 468 10.54 -14.09 9.62
N ILE A 469 9.98 -13.88 10.81
CA ILE A 469 8.69 -13.23 10.97
C ILE A 469 8.95 -11.75 11.32
N ASN A 470 8.29 -10.85 10.60
CA ASN A 470 8.40 -9.42 10.79
C ASN A 470 7.04 -8.84 11.19
N ILE A 471 6.98 -8.22 12.35
CA ILE A 471 5.76 -7.56 12.86
C ILE A 471 5.86 -6.07 12.60
N ILE A 472 4.87 -5.52 11.89
CA ILE A 472 4.78 -4.11 11.56
C ILE A 472 3.44 -3.52 12.01
N ASP A 473 3.41 -2.22 12.26
CA ASP A 473 2.16 -1.50 12.57
C ASP A 473 1.43 -1.05 11.28
N GLU A 474 0.27 -0.42 11.47
CA GLU A 474 -0.55 0.11 10.38
C GLU A 474 0.16 1.22 9.58
N GLU A 475 0.98 2.05 10.22
CA GLU A 475 1.69 3.16 9.58
C GLU A 475 2.86 2.65 8.72
N GLU A 476 3.68 1.76 9.27
CA GLU A 476 4.73 1.02 8.57
C GLU A 476 4.14 0.29 7.35
N ASN A 477 2.96 -0.34 7.50
CA ASN A 477 2.29 -1.04 6.41
C ASN A 477 1.80 -0.11 5.30
N ASN A 478 1.25 1.05 5.65
CA ASN A 478 0.76 2.06 4.70
C ASN A 478 1.89 2.70 3.86
N LYS A 479 3.14 2.66 4.34
CA LYS A 479 4.32 3.13 3.59
C LYS A 479 4.81 2.12 2.53
N ARG A 480 4.36 0.86 2.58
CA ARG A 480 4.75 -0.19 1.63
C ARG A 480 4.02 -0.04 0.29
N ALA A 481 4.65 -0.55 -0.77
CA ALA A 481 3.98 -0.72 -2.05
C ALA A 481 2.73 -1.61 -1.87
N PRO A 482 1.61 -1.32 -2.55
CA PRO A 482 0.37 -2.09 -2.40
C PRO A 482 0.55 -3.60 -2.64
N SER A 483 1.39 -3.99 -3.60
CA SER A 483 1.75 -5.38 -3.90
C SER A 483 2.52 -6.09 -2.76
N GLU A 484 3.07 -5.34 -1.80
CA GLU A 484 3.78 -5.86 -0.63
C GLU A 484 3.05 -5.58 0.70
N ARG A 485 1.82 -5.06 0.65
CA ARG A 485 1.04 -4.64 1.82
C ARG A 485 0.10 -5.76 2.32
N PRO A 486 0.45 -6.50 3.39
CA PRO A 486 -0.50 -7.44 4.00
C PRO A 486 -1.72 -6.73 4.59
N LEU A 487 -2.82 -7.47 4.81
CA LEU A 487 -3.98 -6.92 5.52
C LEU A 487 -3.61 -6.68 6.99
N THR A 488 -3.84 -5.47 7.50
CA THR A 488 -3.69 -5.17 8.92
C THR A 488 -4.71 -5.94 9.75
N ARG A 489 -4.23 -6.66 10.78
CA ARG A 489 -5.05 -7.42 11.72
C ARG A 489 -5.31 -6.63 12.99
N SER A 490 -6.58 -6.37 13.26
CA SER A 490 -7.03 -5.82 14.53
C SER A 490 -7.00 -6.89 15.63
N ILE A 491 -6.28 -6.62 16.72
CA ILE A 491 -6.16 -7.48 17.89
C ILE A 491 -6.78 -6.75 19.10
N ALA A 492 -7.79 -7.35 19.72
CA ALA A 492 -8.42 -6.81 20.92
C ALA A 492 -7.47 -6.86 22.13
N VAL A 493 -7.55 -5.86 23.01
CA VAL A 493 -6.79 -5.81 24.27
C VAL A 493 -7.73 -6.14 25.43
N ASN A 494 -7.54 -7.32 25.99
CA ASN A 494 -8.38 -7.89 27.05
C ASN A 494 -7.70 -7.78 28.42
N ASN A 495 -8.48 -7.98 29.49
CA ASN A 495 -7.94 -8.04 30.85
C ASN A 495 -7.01 -9.25 31.03
N ALA A 496 -6.16 -9.22 32.05
CA ALA A 496 -5.17 -10.25 32.38
C ALA A 496 -5.75 -11.66 32.68
N ASP A 497 -7.05 -11.75 32.95
CA ASP A 497 -7.76 -13.02 33.22
C ASP A 497 -8.48 -13.58 31.99
N ALA A 498 -8.44 -12.86 30.86
CA ALA A 498 -9.07 -13.31 29.64
C ALA A 498 -8.19 -14.32 28.91
N ARG A 499 -8.80 -15.36 28.32
CA ARG A 499 -8.06 -16.27 27.45
C ARG A 499 -7.63 -15.57 26.17
N SER A 500 -6.32 -15.51 25.94
CA SER A 500 -5.73 -15.05 24.68
C SER A 500 -6.14 -15.94 23.49
N HIS A 501 -6.29 -15.31 22.33
CA HIS A 501 -6.54 -15.94 21.04
C HIS A 501 -6.04 -15.02 19.91
N SER A 502 -6.03 -15.49 18.66
CA SER A 502 -5.34 -14.81 17.56
C SER A 502 -5.90 -13.43 17.17
N LEU A 503 -7.02 -13.02 17.76
CA LEU A 503 -7.68 -11.73 17.54
C LEU A 503 -7.92 -10.96 18.86
N GLY A 504 -7.37 -11.44 19.98
CA GLY A 504 -7.57 -10.83 21.29
C GLY A 504 -6.53 -11.31 22.29
N TYR A 505 -5.69 -10.41 22.79
CA TYR A 505 -4.61 -10.73 23.72
C TYR A 505 -4.96 -10.23 25.12
N GLU A 506 -4.63 -11.02 26.14
CA GLU A 506 -4.65 -10.54 27.52
C GLU A 506 -3.54 -9.47 27.73
N SER A 507 -3.77 -8.56 28.66
CA SER A 507 -2.89 -7.39 28.87
C SER A 507 -1.46 -7.77 29.28
N ASP A 508 -1.28 -8.93 29.88
CA ASP A 508 -0.02 -9.47 30.38
C ASP A 508 0.42 -10.75 29.66
N ILE A 509 -0.13 -11.03 28.46
CA ILE A 509 0.23 -12.19 27.60
C ILE A 509 1.75 -12.38 27.54
N ASP A 510 2.18 -13.63 27.71
CA ASP A 510 3.59 -14.05 27.62
C ASP A 510 4.06 -14.24 26.16
N CYS A 511 5.36 -14.41 25.96
CA CYS A 511 5.92 -14.54 24.61
C CYS A 511 5.53 -15.84 23.92
N GLU A 512 5.48 -16.95 24.64
CA GLU A 512 5.16 -18.27 24.14
C GLU A 512 3.74 -18.31 23.55
N THR A 513 2.78 -17.73 24.28
CA THR A 513 1.38 -17.55 23.88
C THR A 513 1.27 -16.55 22.73
N ILE A 514 1.95 -15.38 22.78
CA ILE A 514 2.01 -14.45 21.63
C ILE A 514 2.42 -15.20 20.36
N ILE A 515 3.49 -15.99 20.43
CA ILE A 515 4.05 -16.65 19.25
C ILE A 515 3.10 -17.75 18.74
N HIS A 516 2.43 -18.49 19.63
CA HIS A 516 1.34 -19.39 19.27
C HIS A 516 0.22 -18.66 18.52
N GLU A 517 -0.22 -17.51 19.02
CA GLU A 517 -1.28 -16.73 18.37
C GLU A 517 -0.85 -16.13 17.03
N ILE A 518 0.42 -15.74 16.88
CA ILE A 518 0.98 -15.31 15.59
C ILE A 518 0.98 -16.46 14.57
N MET A 519 1.23 -17.71 15.00
CA MET A 519 1.18 -18.87 14.08
C MET A 519 -0.21 -19.07 13.48
N HIS A 520 -1.29 -18.75 14.21
CA HIS A 520 -2.63 -18.74 13.63
C HIS A 520 -2.81 -17.70 12.52
N LEU A 521 -2.20 -16.52 12.66
CA LEU A 521 -2.23 -15.48 11.62
C LEU A 521 -1.42 -15.86 10.37
N LEU A 522 -0.50 -16.82 10.51
CA LEU A 522 0.23 -17.47 9.41
C LEU A 522 -0.47 -18.71 8.86
N GLY A 523 -1.66 -19.06 9.39
CA GLY A 523 -2.50 -20.12 8.86
C GLY A 523 -2.31 -21.50 9.49
N LEU A 524 -1.63 -21.59 10.65
CA LEU A 524 -1.60 -22.81 11.44
C LEU A 524 -2.84 -22.92 12.33
N VAL A 525 -3.19 -24.15 12.73
CA VAL A 525 -4.34 -24.45 13.58
C VAL A 525 -3.89 -25.12 14.86
N ASP A 526 -4.72 -25.09 15.90
CA ASP A 526 -4.47 -25.80 17.14
C ASP A 526 -4.35 -27.31 16.91
N GLU A 527 -3.49 -27.96 17.68
CA GLU A 527 -3.17 -29.40 17.59
C GLU A 527 -3.35 -30.11 18.94
N TYR A 528 -4.18 -29.56 19.83
CA TYR A 528 -4.51 -30.12 21.15
C TYR A 528 -6.01 -30.27 21.38
N HIS A 529 -6.38 -31.18 22.29
CA HIS A 529 -7.75 -31.32 22.75
C HIS A 529 -8.13 -30.16 23.67
N GLU A 530 -9.07 -29.32 23.23
CA GLU A 530 -9.76 -28.40 24.12
C GLU A 530 -10.92 -29.15 24.80
N THR A 531 -10.95 -29.20 26.13
CA THR A 531 -12.02 -29.85 26.89
C THR A 531 -12.99 -28.84 27.48
N ILE A 532 -14.29 -29.09 27.33
CA ILE A 532 -15.35 -28.35 28.02
C ILE A 532 -16.00 -29.24 29.07
N LYS A 533 -16.37 -28.65 30.21
CA LYS A 533 -17.15 -29.31 31.25
C LYS A 533 -18.63 -29.06 31.01
N GLU A 534 -19.38 -30.11 30.73
CA GLU A 534 -20.84 -30.05 30.56
C GLU A 534 -21.50 -31.16 31.38
N GLY A 535 -22.42 -30.79 32.27
CA GLY A 535 -23.06 -31.75 33.19
C GLY A 535 -22.07 -32.49 34.09
N GLY A 536 -20.93 -31.90 34.43
CA GLY A 536 -19.88 -32.52 35.25
C GLY A 536 -18.98 -33.51 34.51
N LYS A 537 -19.17 -33.72 33.20
CA LYS A 537 -18.29 -34.55 32.36
C LYS A 537 -17.42 -33.67 31.48
N GLU A 538 -16.16 -34.04 31.34
CA GLU A 538 -15.26 -33.44 30.37
C GLU A 538 -15.48 -34.07 29.00
N ARG A 539 -15.68 -33.24 27.98
CA ARG A 539 -15.74 -33.66 26.59
C ARG A 539 -14.84 -32.78 25.74
N ALA A 540 -14.23 -33.36 24.71
CA ALA A 540 -13.52 -32.58 23.71
C ALA A 540 -14.50 -31.64 23.00
N LYS A 541 -14.18 -30.35 22.97
CA LYS A 541 -14.93 -29.30 22.27
C LYS A 541 -14.82 -29.49 20.75
N TYR A 542 -13.64 -29.84 20.28
CA TYR A 542 -13.31 -30.06 18.86
C TYR A 542 -12.85 -31.50 18.64
N GLN A 543 -13.79 -32.44 18.45
CA GLN A 543 -13.49 -33.88 18.34
C GLN A 543 -12.76 -34.27 17.06
N CYS A 544 -12.95 -33.51 15.97
CA CYS A 544 -12.36 -33.81 14.67
C CYS A 544 -10.98 -33.17 14.47
N ARG A 545 -10.48 -32.43 15.46
CA ARG A 545 -9.17 -31.79 15.39
C ARG A 545 -8.08 -32.86 15.40
N ALA A 546 -7.14 -32.77 14.47
CA ALA A 546 -5.93 -33.59 14.52
C ALA A 546 -5.07 -33.16 15.72
N VAL A 547 -4.72 -34.13 16.57
CA VAL A 547 -3.94 -33.89 17.78
C VAL A 547 -2.54 -34.42 17.57
N ALA A 548 -1.54 -33.60 17.84
CA ALA A 548 -0.16 -34.01 17.72
C ALA A 548 0.25 -34.88 18.93
N GLU A 549 0.89 -36.01 18.66
CA GLU A 549 1.49 -36.88 19.68
C GLU A 549 2.86 -36.36 20.14
N VAL A 550 3.41 -35.37 19.44
CA VAL A 550 4.70 -34.73 19.73
C VAL A 550 4.48 -33.28 20.14
N ASP A 551 5.37 -32.77 20.99
CA ASP A 551 5.31 -31.36 21.37
C ASP A 551 5.49 -30.46 20.13
N SER A 552 4.59 -29.49 19.97
CA SER A 552 4.62 -28.50 18.89
C SER A 552 4.20 -27.14 19.41
N LEU A 553 4.49 -26.07 18.65
CA LEU A 553 3.96 -24.75 18.97
C LEU A 553 2.43 -24.75 19.02
N MET A 554 1.79 -25.57 18.21
CA MET A 554 0.34 -25.60 18.08
C MET A 554 -0.35 -26.61 19.01
N ALA A 555 0.38 -27.56 19.60
CA ALA A 555 -0.14 -28.54 20.54
C ALA A 555 0.20 -28.19 22.00
N SER A 556 1.39 -27.61 22.24
CA SER A 556 1.96 -27.45 23.58
C SER A 556 3.08 -26.40 23.58
N HIS A 557 2.75 -25.15 23.21
CA HIS A 557 3.74 -24.09 22.97
C HIS A 557 4.80 -23.98 24.08
N TRP A 558 4.41 -23.92 25.36
CA TRP A 558 5.33 -23.87 26.50
C TRP A 558 6.41 -24.96 26.47
N LYS A 559 6.00 -26.22 26.27
CA LYS A 559 6.94 -27.35 26.22
C LYS A 559 7.86 -27.27 25.02
N LYS A 560 7.32 -26.86 23.86
CA LYS A 560 8.11 -26.73 22.63
C LYS A 560 9.13 -25.60 22.73
N PHE A 561 8.78 -24.49 23.37
CA PHE A 561 9.71 -23.41 23.69
C PHE A 561 10.80 -23.86 24.64
N ASP A 562 10.43 -24.58 25.70
CA ASP A 562 11.38 -25.14 26.66
C ASP A 562 12.35 -26.12 26.04
N ASP A 563 11.88 -26.88 25.04
CA ASP A 563 12.71 -27.79 24.29
C ASP A 563 13.74 -27.04 23.45
N VAL A 564 13.31 -26.04 22.68
CA VAL A 564 14.12 -25.48 21.59
C VAL A 564 14.88 -24.20 21.97
N THR A 565 14.31 -23.38 22.84
CA THR A 565 14.85 -22.04 23.15
C THR A 565 15.65 -22.04 24.44
N GLY A 566 16.83 -21.42 24.39
CA GLY A 566 17.50 -21.00 25.62
C GLY A 566 16.83 -19.74 26.16
N ILE A 567 16.87 -19.54 27.46
CA ILE A 567 16.33 -18.33 28.09
C ILE A 567 17.39 -17.65 28.95
N GLU A 568 17.27 -16.34 29.10
CA GLU A 568 18.02 -15.54 30.05
C GLU A 568 17.05 -14.77 30.93
N ASN A 569 17.13 -15.05 32.24
CA ASN A 569 16.37 -14.37 33.27
C ASN A 569 17.27 -13.36 33.97
N GLU A 570 16.84 -12.11 34.04
CA GLU A 570 17.33 -11.14 34.99
C GLU A 570 16.53 -11.27 36.29
N CYS A 571 17.22 -11.55 37.38
CA CYS A 571 16.64 -11.83 38.68
C CYS A 571 17.11 -10.81 39.71
N SER A 572 16.21 -10.39 40.61
CA SER A 572 16.52 -9.51 41.75
C SER A 572 16.44 -10.30 43.05
N CYS A 573 17.50 -10.30 43.84
CA CYS A 573 17.55 -10.93 45.15
C CYS A 573 16.69 -10.18 46.17
N GLU A 574 15.73 -10.89 46.76
CA GLU A 574 14.82 -10.35 47.78
C GLU A 574 15.41 -10.44 49.19
N ASP A 575 16.33 -11.38 49.42
CA ASP A 575 16.93 -11.62 50.74
C ASP A 575 18.46 -11.73 50.74
N ASP A 576 19.04 -11.66 51.95
CA ASP A 576 20.49 -11.71 52.17
C ASP A 576 21.09 -13.07 51.83
N PHE A 577 20.28 -14.13 51.75
CA PHE A 577 20.77 -15.44 51.37
C PHE A 577 21.07 -15.49 49.87
N CYS A 578 20.13 -15.05 49.03
CA CYS A 578 20.35 -14.86 47.60
C CYS A 578 21.56 -13.95 47.34
N ARG A 579 21.60 -12.77 47.96
CA ARG A 579 22.70 -11.80 47.80
C ARG A 579 24.05 -12.41 48.14
N ARG A 580 24.15 -13.16 49.24
CA ARG A 580 25.41 -13.81 49.64
C ARG A 580 25.85 -14.93 48.71
N ILE A 581 24.91 -15.69 48.13
CA ILE A 581 25.25 -16.79 47.23
C ILE A 581 25.69 -16.24 45.87
N ILE A 582 24.91 -15.34 45.28
CA ILE A 582 25.14 -14.83 43.93
C ILE A 582 26.43 -13.98 43.85
N ASN A 583 26.78 -13.28 44.93
CA ASN A 583 28.04 -12.52 45.02
C ASN A 583 29.20 -13.35 45.60
N SER A 584 29.06 -14.68 45.73
CA SER A 584 30.14 -15.55 46.21
C SER A 584 31.11 -15.92 45.09
N ASP A 585 32.40 -15.98 45.38
CA ASP A 585 33.41 -16.57 44.47
C ASP A 585 33.34 -18.11 44.42
N ASP A 586 32.43 -18.73 45.19
CA ASP A 586 32.26 -20.18 45.24
C ASP A 586 31.24 -20.67 44.21
N GLN A 587 31.75 -21.11 43.05
CA GLN A 587 30.93 -21.59 41.95
C GLN A 587 30.01 -22.75 42.35
N LYS A 588 30.42 -23.62 43.29
CA LYS A 588 29.58 -24.73 43.77
C LYS A 588 28.32 -24.20 44.48
N LEU A 589 28.43 -23.12 45.24
CA LEU A 589 27.27 -22.50 45.89
C LEU A 589 26.29 -21.94 44.86
N ILE A 590 26.80 -21.20 43.87
CA ILE A 590 26.01 -20.66 42.77
C ILE A 590 25.32 -21.81 42.02
N ASP A 591 26.05 -22.89 41.76
CA ASP A 591 25.55 -24.07 41.05
C ASP A 591 24.44 -24.80 41.82
N ILE A 592 24.62 -25.06 43.11
CA ILE A 592 23.57 -25.71 43.90
C ILE A 592 22.29 -24.85 43.95
N TYR A 593 22.45 -23.52 44.02
CA TYR A 593 21.34 -22.57 44.13
C TYR A 593 20.52 -22.41 42.85
N THR A 594 21.22 -22.36 41.71
CA THR A 594 20.62 -22.00 40.40
C THR A 594 20.33 -23.21 39.50
N GLN A 595 20.74 -24.42 39.88
CA GLN A 595 20.48 -25.63 39.09
C GLN A 595 19.01 -26.07 39.10
N ASP A 596 18.60 -26.75 38.03
CA ASP A 596 17.35 -27.49 37.92
C ASP A 596 17.64 -28.97 37.67
N PHE A 597 17.82 -29.70 38.77
CA PHE A 597 18.08 -31.13 38.69
C PHE A 597 16.83 -31.94 38.35
N TRP A 598 15.65 -31.43 38.72
CA TRP A 598 14.40 -32.12 38.43
C TRP A 598 14.15 -32.21 36.94
N GLN A 599 14.43 -31.16 36.17
CA GLN A 599 14.35 -31.21 34.71
C GLN A 599 15.18 -32.35 34.10
N LEU A 600 16.36 -32.60 34.66
CA LEU A 600 17.28 -33.64 34.19
C LEU A 600 16.84 -35.05 34.62
N LEU A 601 16.11 -35.17 35.73
CA LEU A 601 15.52 -36.43 36.20
C LEU A 601 14.16 -36.76 35.57
N ASP A 602 13.33 -35.76 35.33
CA ASP A 602 11.98 -35.92 34.76
C ASP A 602 12.04 -36.63 33.41
N GLN A 603 13.06 -36.27 32.61
CA GLN A 603 13.45 -36.93 31.37
C GLN A 603 13.80 -38.42 31.51
N ARG A 604 14.01 -38.91 32.73
CA ARG A 604 14.55 -40.24 33.07
C ARG A 604 13.78 -40.91 34.20
N SER A 605 12.55 -40.47 34.45
CA SER A 605 11.68 -41.04 35.48
C SER A 605 11.38 -42.53 35.26
N ASN A 606 11.53 -43.02 34.03
CA ASN A 606 11.47 -44.43 33.63
C ASN A 606 12.74 -45.25 33.97
N LEU A 607 13.87 -44.58 34.23
CA LEU A 607 15.17 -45.20 34.51
C LEU A 607 15.60 -45.01 35.97
N CYS A 608 15.19 -43.92 36.62
CA CYS A 608 15.68 -43.54 37.93
C CYS A 608 14.53 -43.33 38.93
N GLU A 609 14.62 -44.00 40.07
CA GLU A 609 13.76 -43.75 41.23
C GLU A 609 14.47 -42.82 42.22
N TYR A 610 13.73 -42.15 43.10
CA TYR A 610 14.32 -41.25 44.08
C TYR A 610 13.71 -41.38 45.47
N GLU A 611 14.55 -41.15 46.48
CA GLU A 611 14.13 -41.05 47.87
C GLU A 611 14.74 -39.84 48.55
N ARG A 612 14.00 -39.27 49.49
CA ARG A 612 14.49 -38.19 50.34
C ARG A 612 15.33 -38.79 51.46
N VAL A 613 16.61 -38.47 51.50
CA VAL A 613 17.54 -38.96 52.54
C VAL A 613 17.46 -38.09 53.79
N LYS A 614 17.67 -36.78 53.64
CA LYS A 614 17.78 -35.86 54.79
C LYS A 614 17.50 -34.42 54.41
N THR A 615 16.96 -33.65 55.34
CA THR A 615 16.78 -32.21 55.22
C THR A 615 17.67 -31.47 56.23
N HIS A 616 18.30 -30.39 55.78
CA HIS A 616 19.19 -29.56 56.58
C HIS A 616 18.72 -28.10 56.56
N PHE A 617 18.81 -27.41 57.69
CA PHE A 617 18.82 -25.94 57.69
C PHE A 617 20.08 -25.43 56.98
N LEU A 618 19.92 -24.43 56.12
CA LEU A 618 21.01 -23.94 55.29
C LEU A 618 21.66 -22.68 55.86
N THR A 619 22.98 -22.78 56.00
CA THR A 619 23.91 -21.65 55.99
C THR A 619 24.81 -21.79 54.78
N THR A 620 25.48 -20.72 54.35
CA THR A 620 26.44 -20.79 53.23
C THR A 620 27.54 -21.82 53.49
N SER A 621 28.06 -21.89 54.73
CA SER A 621 29.04 -22.91 55.14
C SER A 621 28.48 -24.34 55.04
N ARG A 622 27.23 -24.56 55.48
CA ARG A 622 26.60 -25.88 55.40
C ARG A 622 26.39 -26.32 53.95
N MET A 623 26.00 -25.40 53.07
CA MET A 623 25.73 -25.70 51.66
C MET A 623 26.96 -26.23 50.92
N LYS A 624 28.17 -25.75 51.24
CA LYS A 624 29.42 -26.27 50.64
C LYS A 624 29.62 -27.77 50.88
N SER A 625 29.18 -28.25 52.05
CA SER A 625 29.30 -29.65 52.46
C SER A 625 28.23 -30.58 51.89
N LEU A 626 27.21 -30.02 51.23
CA LEU A 626 26.11 -30.82 50.68
C LEU A 626 26.49 -31.44 49.33
N PRO A 627 25.90 -32.61 49.01
CA PRO A 627 26.20 -33.32 47.77
C PRO A 627 25.65 -32.58 46.55
N PHE A 628 26.45 -32.56 45.48
CA PHE A 628 26.13 -31.94 44.19
C PHE A 628 26.61 -32.85 43.07
N TYR A 629 25.67 -33.63 42.52
CA TYR A 629 25.93 -34.67 41.51
C TYR A 629 26.99 -35.68 41.98
N ASP A 630 26.92 -36.06 43.26
CA ASP A 630 27.87 -37.02 43.82
C ASP A 630 27.39 -38.42 43.43
N ILE A 631 28.16 -39.10 42.57
CA ILE A 631 27.92 -40.50 42.21
C ILE A 631 28.45 -41.37 43.36
N GLU A 632 27.57 -42.07 44.05
CA GLU A 632 27.89 -42.95 45.18
C GLU A 632 28.29 -44.36 44.71
N SER A 633 27.60 -44.87 43.68
CA SER A 633 27.95 -46.11 42.99
C SER A 633 27.56 -46.05 41.52
N ASP A 634 28.25 -46.83 40.69
CA ASP A 634 28.08 -46.91 39.24
C ASP A 634 28.68 -48.25 38.80
N ASP A 635 27.83 -49.27 38.73
CA ASP A 635 28.21 -50.67 38.50
C ASP A 635 27.20 -51.39 37.57
N GLU A 636 27.36 -52.70 37.40
CA GLU A 636 26.52 -53.52 36.51
C GLU A 636 25.03 -53.51 36.87
N ASN A 637 24.68 -53.16 38.12
CA ASN A 637 23.29 -53.09 38.57
C ASN A 637 22.66 -51.70 38.35
N GLY A 638 23.48 -50.68 38.04
CA GLY A 638 23.02 -49.32 37.80
C GLY A 638 23.86 -48.27 38.52
N MET A 639 23.28 -47.09 38.75
CA MET A 639 23.97 -45.91 39.27
C MET A 639 23.18 -45.27 40.42
N VAL A 640 23.88 -44.90 41.49
CA VAL A 640 23.31 -44.17 42.63
C VAL A 640 23.91 -42.77 42.72
N ILE A 641 23.06 -41.75 42.74
CA ILE A 641 23.45 -40.34 42.72
C ILE A 641 22.86 -39.62 43.93
N LYS A 642 23.66 -38.80 44.61
CA LYS A 642 23.20 -37.87 45.64
C LYS A 642 23.22 -36.43 45.16
N HIS A 643 22.14 -35.73 45.46
CA HIS A 643 21.97 -34.34 45.04
C HIS A 643 21.15 -33.55 46.05
N THR A 644 21.42 -32.25 46.15
CA THR A 644 20.74 -31.34 47.07
C THR A 644 19.87 -30.34 46.34
N ASN A 645 18.58 -30.31 46.68
CA ASN A 645 17.67 -29.25 46.25
C ASN A 645 17.46 -28.22 47.37
N ILE A 646 17.35 -26.95 47.01
CA ILE A 646 17.15 -25.83 47.95
C ILE A 646 15.73 -25.32 47.85
N PHE A 647 15.10 -25.07 49.01
CA PHE A 647 13.77 -24.50 49.12
C PHE A 647 13.70 -23.51 50.29
N LYS A 648 12.82 -22.51 50.16
CA LYS A 648 12.53 -21.52 51.20
C LYS A 648 11.30 -21.97 52.00
N GLY A 649 11.44 -22.11 53.31
CA GLY A 649 10.34 -22.45 54.20
C GLY A 649 9.45 -21.25 54.51
N ARG A 650 8.28 -21.51 55.13
CA ARG A 650 7.31 -20.46 55.53
C ARG A 650 7.88 -19.43 56.50
N ASN A 651 8.91 -19.79 57.26
CA ASN A 651 9.60 -18.91 58.20
C ASN A 651 10.81 -18.19 57.56
N GLU A 652 10.82 -18.08 56.22
CA GLU A 652 11.88 -17.49 55.40
C GLU A 652 13.27 -18.14 55.55
N SER A 653 13.36 -19.27 56.27
CA SER A 653 14.60 -20.03 56.40
C SER A 653 14.81 -20.89 55.15
N PHE A 654 16.05 -21.00 54.72
CA PHE A 654 16.44 -21.87 53.61
C PHE A 654 16.76 -23.29 54.11
N PHE A 655 16.32 -24.27 53.34
CA PHE A 655 16.53 -25.69 53.62
C PHE A 655 17.10 -26.41 52.41
N GLY A 656 18.00 -27.35 52.67
CA GLY A 656 18.62 -28.20 51.66
C GLY A 656 18.16 -29.62 51.91
N THR A 657 17.43 -30.20 50.97
CA THR A 657 17.03 -31.60 51.03
C THR A 657 17.93 -32.40 50.10
N VAL A 658 18.63 -33.37 50.70
CA VAL A 658 19.43 -34.36 49.99
C VAL A 658 18.51 -35.48 49.52
N TYR A 659 18.52 -35.70 48.23
CA TYR A 659 17.86 -36.79 47.56
C TYR A 659 18.90 -37.79 47.06
N GLN A 660 18.51 -39.07 47.07
CA GLN A 660 19.28 -40.17 46.51
C GLN A 660 18.47 -40.75 45.35
N PHE A 661 19.12 -40.85 44.20
CA PHE A 661 18.54 -41.33 42.95
C PHE A 661 19.18 -42.67 42.61
N LYS A 662 18.35 -43.68 42.37
CA LYS A 662 18.76 -45.03 42.01
C LYS A 662 18.32 -45.28 40.58
N CYS A 663 19.27 -45.22 39.65
CA CYS A 663 19.04 -45.50 38.25
C CYS A 663 19.35 -46.96 37.94
N ARG A 664 18.44 -47.68 37.28
CA ARG A 664 18.67 -49.07 36.85
C ARG A 664 19.65 -49.14 35.68
N ALA A 665 20.24 -50.32 35.48
CA ALA A 665 20.97 -50.62 34.25
C ALA A 665 20.08 -50.46 33.00
N CYS A 666 20.67 -49.98 31.91
CA CYS A 666 20.00 -49.86 30.62
C CYS A 666 19.68 -51.24 30.03
N GLN A 667 18.55 -51.35 29.32
CA GLN A 667 18.09 -52.62 28.74
C GLN A 667 18.22 -52.67 27.22
N ASN A 668 18.44 -51.53 26.57
CA ASN A 668 18.56 -51.42 25.12
C ASN A 668 19.56 -50.33 24.72
N PRO A 669 20.06 -50.32 23.47
CA PRO A 669 21.10 -49.36 23.04
C PRO A 669 20.72 -47.89 23.25
N LYS A 670 19.44 -47.53 23.05
CA LYS A 670 18.96 -46.15 23.24
C LYS A 670 19.02 -45.74 24.71
N GLU A 671 18.52 -46.58 25.62
CA GLU A 671 18.64 -46.34 27.06
C GLU A 671 20.12 -46.24 27.50
N CYS A 672 21.00 -47.06 26.93
CA CYS A 672 22.41 -47.03 27.27
C CYS A 672 23.08 -45.73 26.82
N GLU A 673 22.78 -45.25 25.61
CA GLU A 673 23.25 -43.96 25.13
C GLU A 673 22.73 -42.80 26.00
N GLU A 674 21.44 -42.82 26.39
CA GLU A 674 20.84 -41.82 27.27
C GLU A 674 21.47 -41.79 28.67
N LEU A 675 21.76 -42.96 29.25
CA LEU A 675 22.38 -43.10 30.56
C LEU A 675 23.86 -42.69 30.53
N GLU A 676 24.61 -43.04 29.49
CA GLU A 676 26.01 -42.59 29.32
C GLU A 676 26.11 -41.08 29.11
N ASN A 677 25.21 -40.49 28.32
CA ASN A 677 25.12 -39.04 28.18
C ASN A 677 24.77 -38.36 29.51
N PHE A 678 23.91 -38.99 30.31
CA PHE A 678 23.57 -38.48 31.63
C PHE A 678 24.76 -38.54 32.59
N LYS A 679 25.42 -39.68 32.69
CA LYS A 679 26.64 -39.91 33.48
C LYS A 679 27.73 -38.90 33.14
N ARG A 680 27.97 -38.65 31.85
CA ARG A 680 28.93 -37.63 31.40
C ARG A 680 28.58 -36.22 31.90
N LYS A 681 27.30 -35.85 31.92
CA LYS A 681 26.85 -34.54 32.46
C LYS A 681 27.10 -34.44 33.97
N LEU A 682 26.82 -35.50 34.71
CA LEU A 682 27.07 -35.57 36.16
C LEU A 682 28.57 -35.45 36.47
N GLN A 683 29.40 -36.22 35.78
CA GLN A 683 30.86 -36.22 35.93
C GLN A 683 31.46 -34.84 35.61
N ASN A 684 30.95 -34.18 34.57
CA ASN A 684 31.39 -32.84 34.18
C ASN A 684 30.88 -31.73 35.10
N LYS A 685 30.03 -32.04 36.10
CA LYS A 685 29.43 -31.08 37.04
C LYS A 685 28.86 -29.85 36.35
N SER A 686 28.24 -30.03 35.19
CA SER A 686 27.67 -28.95 34.39
C SER A 686 26.16 -28.88 34.64
N PRO A 687 25.66 -28.07 35.60
CA PRO A 687 24.25 -28.03 35.91
C PRO A 687 23.43 -27.40 34.78
N ASN A 688 22.26 -27.98 34.52
CA ASN A 688 21.19 -27.24 33.86
C ASN A 688 20.70 -26.17 34.82
N ARG A 689 20.57 -24.93 34.35
CA ARG A 689 20.05 -23.83 35.17
C ARG A 689 18.53 -23.83 35.15
N LYS A 690 17.93 -23.37 36.25
CA LYS A 690 16.48 -23.15 36.36
C LYS A 690 16.00 -22.26 35.25
N ARG A 691 14.83 -22.57 34.70
CA ARG A 691 14.17 -21.69 33.72
C ARG A 691 13.40 -20.54 34.38
N TYR A 692 13.54 -20.38 35.70
CA TYR A 692 12.89 -19.35 36.51
C TYR A 692 13.87 -18.87 37.59
N CYS A 693 13.66 -17.68 38.13
CA CYS A 693 14.51 -17.15 39.20
C CYS A 693 14.44 -18.06 40.45
N PRO A 694 15.58 -18.41 41.06
CA PRO A 694 15.62 -19.29 42.22
C PRO A 694 14.94 -18.65 43.45
N GLU A 695 14.48 -19.49 44.37
CA GLU A 695 13.88 -19.08 45.66
C GLU A 695 14.70 -18.00 46.38
N GLY A 696 14.03 -16.94 46.85
CA GLY A 696 14.69 -15.75 47.42
C GLY A 696 15.11 -14.70 46.38
N SER A 697 14.67 -14.86 45.13
CA SER A 697 14.76 -13.84 44.08
C SER A 697 13.47 -13.78 43.26
N SER A 698 13.20 -12.62 42.65
CA SER A 698 12.10 -12.39 41.73
C SER A 698 12.57 -12.08 40.31
N LEU A 699 11.73 -12.41 39.33
CA LEU A 699 11.99 -12.12 37.92
C LEU A 699 11.85 -10.60 37.67
N VAL A 700 12.89 -10.02 37.08
CA VAL A 700 12.90 -8.63 36.59
C VAL A 700 12.57 -8.63 35.10
N GLU A 701 13.24 -9.47 34.33
CA GLU A 701 13.07 -9.58 32.89
C GLU A 701 13.39 -11.01 32.43
N GLN A 702 12.63 -11.53 31.47
CA GLN A 702 12.92 -12.79 30.78
C GLN A 702 13.08 -12.52 29.29
N SER A 703 14.10 -13.13 28.69
CA SER A 703 14.35 -13.05 27.25
C SER A 703 14.73 -14.43 26.69
N HIS A 704 14.38 -14.70 25.43
CA HIS A 704 14.88 -15.89 24.74
C HIS A 704 16.25 -15.58 24.13
N LEU A 705 17.19 -16.51 24.31
CA LEU A 705 18.53 -16.41 23.75
C LEU A 705 18.51 -16.70 22.25
N PRO A 706 19.38 -16.07 21.43
CA PRO A 706 19.62 -16.50 20.05
C PRO A 706 20.13 -17.95 19.98
N ILE A 707 19.90 -18.62 18.85
CA ILE A 707 20.25 -20.04 18.64
C ILE A 707 21.72 -20.36 18.94
N GLU A 708 22.66 -19.43 18.68
CA GLU A 708 24.09 -19.63 18.93
C GLU A 708 24.47 -19.62 20.42
N LYS A 709 23.58 -19.07 21.25
CA LYS A 709 23.73 -19.00 22.71
C LYS A 709 22.77 -19.96 23.43
N ALA A 710 21.82 -20.57 22.72
CA ALA A 710 20.80 -21.45 23.27
C ALA A 710 21.37 -22.66 24.03
N GLY A 711 22.59 -23.10 23.70
CA GLY A 711 23.25 -24.21 24.39
C GLY A 711 24.04 -23.82 25.65
N LYS A 712 24.02 -22.55 26.07
CA LYS A 712 24.89 -22.05 27.16
C LYS A 712 24.11 -21.87 28.46
N ASN A 713 24.59 -22.54 29.50
CA ASN A 713 24.20 -22.29 30.88
C ASN A 713 25.14 -21.25 31.51
N GLY A 714 24.63 -20.33 32.32
CA GLY A 714 25.48 -19.32 32.97
C GLY A 714 24.77 -18.55 34.07
N VAL A 715 25.54 -18.01 35.00
CA VAL A 715 25.07 -17.07 36.02
C VAL A 715 26.08 -15.94 36.09
N LYS A 716 25.61 -14.70 36.06
CA LYS A 716 26.45 -13.51 36.13
C LYS A 716 25.80 -12.45 37.03
N ALA A 717 26.44 -12.14 38.15
CA ALA A 717 26.06 -10.99 38.95
C ALA A 717 26.20 -9.69 38.11
N ILE A 718 25.16 -8.87 38.09
CA ILE A 718 25.16 -7.54 37.46
C ILE A 718 25.60 -6.53 38.52
N ASN A 719 24.97 -6.60 39.69
CA ASN A 719 25.29 -5.81 40.87
C ASN A 719 24.96 -6.61 42.13
N PHE A 720 25.05 -5.97 43.30
CA PHE A 720 24.83 -6.63 44.59
C PHE A 720 23.46 -7.29 44.73
N ASN A 721 22.42 -6.74 44.08
CA ASN A 721 21.04 -7.21 44.19
C ASN A 721 20.55 -7.93 42.93
N THR A 722 21.18 -7.80 41.77
CA THR A 722 20.67 -8.40 40.54
C THR A 722 21.70 -9.26 39.81
N PHE A 723 21.19 -10.30 39.15
CA PHE A 723 22.00 -11.23 38.36
C PHE A 723 21.25 -11.71 37.12
N LYS A 724 22.01 -12.11 36.11
CA LYS A 724 21.50 -12.82 34.94
C LYS A 724 21.75 -14.30 35.07
N MET A 725 20.76 -15.10 34.70
CA MET A 725 20.87 -16.55 34.62
C MET A 725 20.43 -17.02 33.24
N SER A 726 21.36 -17.63 32.51
CA SER A 726 21.11 -18.23 31.21
C SER A 726 20.89 -19.73 31.39
N SER A 727 19.82 -20.24 30.79
CA SER A 727 19.41 -21.63 30.86
C SER A 727 19.33 -22.21 29.45
N ALA A 728 20.07 -23.30 29.24
CA ALA A 728 20.17 -23.91 27.92
C ALA A 728 18.84 -24.55 27.49
N ALA A 729 18.59 -24.53 26.17
CA ALA A 729 17.57 -25.34 25.53
C ALA A 729 17.85 -26.84 25.75
N LYS A 730 16.78 -27.66 25.80
CA LYS A 730 16.94 -29.13 25.86
C LYS A 730 17.49 -29.68 24.53
N ASN A 731 17.06 -29.07 23.43
CA ASN A 731 17.43 -29.37 22.04
C ASN A 731 17.98 -28.10 21.36
N PRO A 732 19.21 -27.66 21.72
CA PRO A 732 19.81 -26.47 21.14
C PRO A 732 20.03 -26.66 19.64
N GLY A 733 19.56 -25.72 18.84
CA GLY A 733 19.59 -25.82 17.38
C GLY A 733 18.32 -26.40 16.75
N GLY A 734 17.39 -26.91 17.57
CA GLY A 734 16.07 -27.37 17.12
C GLY A 734 15.24 -26.25 16.48
N SER A 735 14.18 -26.63 15.76
CA SER A 735 13.20 -25.68 15.26
C SER A 735 11.93 -25.66 16.11
N LEU A 736 11.37 -24.47 16.26
CA LEU A 736 10.02 -24.27 16.80
C LEU A 736 8.93 -24.77 15.84
N LEU A 737 9.20 -24.82 14.54
CA LEU A 737 8.26 -25.33 13.53
C LEU A 737 8.56 -26.78 13.19
N HIS A 738 7.50 -27.56 13.01
CA HIS A 738 7.61 -28.87 12.37
C HIS A 738 7.64 -28.72 10.83
N PRO A 739 8.07 -29.77 10.09
CA PRO A 739 8.13 -29.74 8.63
C PRO A 739 6.85 -29.21 7.97
N ALA A 740 5.69 -29.76 8.35
CA ALA A 740 4.40 -29.34 7.81
C ALA A 740 4.05 -27.89 8.15
N HIS A 741 4.41 -27.40 9.34
CA HIS A 741 4.19 -26.00 9.73
C HIS A 741 4.95 -25.03 8.83
N PHE A 742 6.25 -25.28 8.65
CA PHE A 742 7.08 -24.44 7.78
C PHE A 742 6.55 -24.46 6.35
N ALA A 743 6.26 -25.65 5.82
CA ALA A 743 5.72 -25.80 4.48
C ALA A 743 4.34 -25.12 4.35
N LYS A 744 3.47 -25.22 5.36
CA LYS A 744 2.16 -24.56 5.38
C LYS A 744 2.28 -23.04 5.34
N ILE A 745 3.25 -22.44 6.02
CA ILE A 745 3.48 -20.99 5.94
C ILE A 745 4.03 -20.61 4.55
N LYS A 746 4.91 -21.43 3.98
CA LYS A 746 5.47 -21.20 2.64
C LYS A 746 4.44 -21.31 1.51
N TYR A 747 3.49 -22.25 1.63
CA TYR A 747 2.54 -22.61 0.58
C TYR A 747 1.07 -22.50 1.05
N THR A 748 0.74 -21.55 1.92
CA THR A 748 -0.52 -21.55 2.69
C THR A 748 -1.80 -21.73 1.87
N SER A 749 -1.88 -21.08 0.71
CA SER A 749 -3.03 -21.12 -0.20
C SER A 749 -2.93 -22.20 -1.28
N CYS A 750 -1.83 -22.96 -1.34
CA CYS A 750 -1.63 -24.01 -2.33
C CYS A 750 -2.32 -25.31 -1.89
N ASN A 751 -3.30 -25.79 -2.65
CA ASN A 751 -3.97 -27.06 -2.34
C ASN A 751 -3.16 -28.30 -2.75
N SER A 752 -2.13 -28.14 -3.59
CA SER A 752 -1.33 -29.26 -4.10
C SER A 752 -0.06 -29.54 -3.29
N LYS A 753 0.32 -28.62 -2.39
CA LYS A 753 1.46 -28.74 -1.47
C LYS A 753 0.92 -28.80 -0.04
N VAL A 754 1.61 -29.51 0.85
CA VAL A 754 1.20 -29.63 2.27
C VAL A 754 -0.21 -30.22 2.40
N LYS A 755 -0.51 -31.21 1.54
CA LYS A 755 -1.85 -31.77 1.36
C LYS A 755 -2.37 -32.38 2.65
N LYS A 756 -1.52 -33.13 3.36
CA LYS A 756 -1.95 -33.89 4.54
C LYS A 756 -2.30 -32.95 5.68
N TYR A 757 -1.42 -32.00 5.99
CA TYR A 757 -1.69 -30.96 6.99
C TYR A 757 -2.92 -30.12 6.63
N THR A 758 -3.03 -29.68 5.37
CA THR A 758 -4.17 -28.88 4.92
C THR A 758 -5.49 -29.66 5.00
N ALA A 759 -5.48 -30.96 4.70
CA ALA A 759 -6.66 -31.81 4.86
C ALA A 759 -7.06 -31.96 6.34
N CYS A 760 -6.10 -32.22 7.23
CA CYS A 760 -6.39 -32.39 8.67
C CYS A 760 -6.83 -31.09 9.34
N SER A 761 -6.21 -29.96 9.00
CA SER A 761 -6.51 -28.64 9.59
C SER A 761 -7.92 -28.12 9.28
N ARG A 762 -8.56 -28.55 8.19
CA ARG A 762 -9.95 -28.20 7.86
C ARG A 762 -10.97 -28.61 8.92
N PHE A 763 -10.62 -29.61 9.74
CA PHE A 763 -11.49 -30.14 10.80
C PHE A 763 -11.22 -29.53 12.18
N ALA A 764 -10.21 -28.66 12.31
CA ALA A 764 -9.73 -28.18 13.62
C ALA A 764 -10.74 -27.34 14.42
N GLY A 765 -11.72 -26.74 13.73
CA GLY A 765 -12.79 -25.93 14.32
C GLY A 765 -14.15 -26.63 14.46
N ASN A 766 -14.30 -27.87 14.00
CA ASN A 766 -15.59 -28.55 13.99
C ASN A 766 -16.00 -28.98 15.40
N LEU A 767 -17.20 -28.58 15.82
CA LEU A 767 -17.71 -28.80 17.16
C LEU A 767 -18.17 -30.25 17.38
N SER A 768 -18.00 -30.75 18.60
CA SER A 768 -18.40 -32.10 19.00
C SER A 768 -19.92 -32.36 19.06
N THR A 769 -20.76 -31.36 18.80
CA THR A 769 -22.22 -31.48 18.81
C THR A 769 -22.82 -31.90 17.47
N GLU A 770 -22.01 -31.98 16.42
CA GLU A 770 -22.47 -32.32 15.06
C GLU A 770 -22.13 -33.79 14.74
N PRO A 771 -23.13 -34.68 14.57
CA PRO A 771 -22.91 -36.12 14.38
C PRO A 771 -22.01 -36.48 13.19
N ASP A 772 -22.02 -35.65 12.14
CA ASP A 772 -21.27 -35.86 10.91
C ASP A 772 -20.08 -34.89 10.75
N ALA A 773 -19.72 -34.13 11.80
CA ALA A 773 -18.68 -33.09 11.70
C ALA A 773 -17.29 -33.64 11.31
N CYS A 774 -17.02 -34.92 11.58
CA CYS A 774 -15.76 -35.56 11.21
C CYS A 774 -15.85 -36.35 9.89
N ALA A 775 -17.00 -36.35 9.21
CA ALA A 775 -17.17 -37.08 7.96
C ALA A 775 -16.17 -36.57 6.91
N GLY A 776 -15.38 -37.49 6.37
CA GLY A 776 -14.32 -37.17 5.40
C GLY A 776 -13.00 -36.72 6.01
N ARG A 777 -12.83 -36.74 7.34
CA ARG A 777 -11.51 -36.60 7.98
C ARG A 777 -10.67 -37.83 7.62
N PRO A 778 -9.49 -37.66 6.99
CA PRO A 778 -8.65 -38.79 6.62
C PRO A 778 -8.10 -39.53 7.85
N ASP A 779 -8.01 -40.86 7.78
CA ASP A 779 -7.50 -41.71 8.88
C ASP A 779 -6.06 -41.36 9.28
N TYR A 780 -5.24 -40.92 8.32
CA TYR A 780 -3.86 -40.50 8.60
C TYR A 780 -3.77 -39.26 9.51
N CYS A 781 -4.87 -38.54 9.75
CA CYS A 781 -4.89 -37.42 10.69
C CYS A 781 -4.81 -37.85 12.17
N GLU A 782 -4.82 -39.15 12.46
CA GLU A 782 -4.49 -39.70 13.78
C GLU A 782 -3.00 -40.07 13.92
N ASP A 783 -2.23 -40.10 12.81
CA ASP A 783 -0.79 -40.43 12.81
C ASP A 783 0.05 -39.18 12.54
N THR A 784 0.62 -38.62 13.61
CA THR A 784 1.44 -37.39 13.57
C THR A 784 2.61 -37.48 12.59
N SER A 785 3.16 -38.68 12.37
CA SER A 785 4.27 -38.87 11.44
C SER A 785 3.89 -38.61 9.98
N GLN A 786 2.60 -38.77 9.65
CA GLN A 786 2.11 -38.64 8.27
C GLN A 786 1.71 -37.20 7.92
N TRP A 787 1.11 -36.45 8.84
CA TRP A 787 0.53 -35.13 8.52
C TRP A 787 1.30 -33.93 9.08
N LEU A 788 2.12 -34.11 10.13
CA LEU A 788 2.85 -33.02 10.79
C LEU A 788 4.37 -33.08 10.56
N LEU A 789 4.94 -34.29 10.63
CA LEU A 789 6.38 -34.51 10.46
C LEU A 789 6.80 -34.74 8.98
N SER A 790 5.85 -34.59 8.06
CA SER A 790 6.06 -34.61 6.62
C SER A 790 5.78 -33.21 6.05
N ASP A 791 6.49 -32.82 4.99
CA ASP A 791 6.22 -31.58 4.23
C ASP A 791 5.26 -31.79 3.04
N GLU A 792 4.70 -33.00 2.88
CA GLU A 792 3.78 -33.41 1.80
C GLU A 792 2.38 -32.78 1.81
#